data_AF-A0A845YSD4-F1
#
_entry.id   AF-A0A845YSD4-F1
#
_cell.length_a   1.000
_cell.length_b   1.000
_cell.length_c   1.000
_cell.angle_alpha   90.00
_cell.angle_beta   90.00
_cell.angle_gamma   90.00
#
_symmetry.space_group_name_H-M   'P 1'
#
loop_
_entity.id
_entity.type
_entity.pdbx_description
1 polymer ?
#
loop_
_entity_poly.entity_id
_entity_poly.type
_entity_poly.pdbx_seq_one_letter_code
_entity_poly.pdbx_strand_id
1 'polypeptide(L)'
;MNEQNIFPKLLKASSGALALQGIFLSKDKELIFKERLPLITVEQRVDLINPSIPEIDRTEEFRSKSSENLFKQGIERFGSSIELSAQGGILWGTGIASGSAGFSRNTDRELTVTNNERNEGKYYSKVQYVVVPTQACILNQNIIRLNQDALLELKRIDKILDNPNSEDLASKGCQDFFNTYGSHVLLGRITFGGLYWISANCSEFTSSEEKNLQETASKIIATKLGINVATLIGAGEGKVDIGNNTNNYSQTVNKKDSLEVKIQLEVNKFGGEATADNLADWKDSLIKNQDKWAVIDRNCTQLLGVWEIICRHHINDFNKPQKLTELLHQEWMKRSEFKDDFTYFVDKITELNQKTDRLLNEDLDYQEHLKGIQKLIEYKQEVKTKTQDNHYWVEQILSNEKIQNFLNFIFHNQQNQYGNEVVKNKLRSLLLSDDDYLYLDSQSYSQFKELFNWIAQRDDKPNIPEFERINNLNDLINYIKQIITSILTKDRQQEAYLKPASLLLSRAVNELRTNLKQQDRFSEFYLLASLLPLGNILEYEHYWFSKKILHISNYEELIKILEAEKKDDLGIGSTNKNLEKREANLALKILNADTIWSERENYIYFINSILVPNLQCASIKSILTRFNVGLSYEQHEARKELQNIINPIPKVETGTGINDILKPVSNNEPIATWSPNDSSKVPLSSDLEKVLESLDLTKYYPGKLGREEVYTITEYSLQQSSPKNTQELAKHFITNLISFNYEGRKLKIVTENNSKDEGESKRTKSRFGGGDRQSKKAPEVHPLDVVAAIFLCCNPIIRQDLVQRMYACKLAIPLMIQEEENKPPQFYLWAMRSLIMKWKTSQGKNSISKELNIASYPVETVSFIRFNSSELSKSSLLNWIITENETNKSHSIFFDRNSEGSTRNRRLSEGMVEVAWYLPQGTEKDNFQDIKSFTNLRGDARKYPYQLKLIEGKHSAVSY
;
A
#
# COMPACT_ATOMS: atom_id res chain seq x y z
N MET A 1 -9.16 38.63 24.47
CA MET A 1 -7.75 38.42 24.87
C MET A 1 -7.04 37.78 23.69
N ASN A 2 -5.87 38.32 23.32
CA ASN A 2 -5.19 38.13 22.04
C ASN A 2 -4.92 36.66 21.68
N GLU A 3 -5.39 36.23 20.51
CA GLU A 3 -4.98 35.00 19.81
C GLU A 3 -3.51 35.11 19.36
N GLN A 4 -2.58 35.10 20.31
CA GLN A 4 -1.14 35.11 20.01
C GLN A 4 -0.67 33.71 19.66
N ASN A 5 -0.44 33.46 18.35
CA ASN A 5 0.64 32.61 17.82
C ASN A 5 0.94 31.32 18.65
N ILE A 6 -0.09 30.56 19.01
CA ILE A 6 -0.01 29.40 19.91
C ILE A 6 0.71 28.24 19.22
N PHE A 7 0.69 28.19 17.89
CA PHE A 7 1.03 27.00 17.14
C PHE A 7 2.54 26.65 17.12
N PRO A 8 3.47 27.58 16.82
CA PRO A 8 4.89 27.28 16.96
C PRO A 8 5.29 26.96 18.40
N LYS A 9 4.55 27.48 19.39
CA LYS A 9 4.76 27.17 20.81
C LYS A 9 4.27 25.77 21.16
N LEU A 10 3.10 25.34 20.67
CA LEU A 10 2.56 24.00 20.87
C LEU A 10 3.50 22.94 20.29
N LEU A 11 3.93 23.09 19.03
CA LEU A 11 4.89 22.17 18.41
C LEU A 11 6.20 22.06 19.19
N LYS A 12 6.68 23.16 19.77
CA LYS A 12 7.89 23.18 20.60
C LYS A 12 7.68 22.59 22.00
N ALA A 13 6.50 22.80 22.59
CA ALA A 13 6.19 22.36 23.94
C ALA A 13 5.79 20.87 24.01
N SER A 14 5.16 20.35 22.96
CA SER A 14 4.68 18.96 22.91
C SER A 14 5.82 17.96 22.70
N SER A 15 5.90 16.93 23.54
CA SER A 15 6.84 15.79 23.42
C SER A 15 8.31 16.19 23.14
N GLY A 16 8.83 17.22 23.80
CA GLY A 16 10.22 17.66 23.58
C GLY A 16 10.50 18.17 22.15
N ALA A 17 9.49 18.79 21.53
CA ALA A 17 9.51 19.21 20.13
C ALA A 17 9.65 18.08 19.11
N LEU A 18 9.17 16.86 19.43
CA LEU A 18 9.27 15.67 18.57
C LEU A 18 8.82 15.91 17.12
N ALA A 19 7.76 16.69 16.91
CA ALA A 19 7.28 17.04 15.57
C ALA A 19 8.32 17.77 14.70
N LEU A 20 9.27 18.47 15.34
CA LEU A 20 10.33 19.26 14.73
C LEU A 20 11.67 18.50 14.65
N GLN A 21 11.77 17.34 15.29
CA GLN A 21 12.98 16.51 15.30
C GLN A 21 13.14 15.78 13.97
N GLY A 22 14.39 15.76 13.49
CA GLY A 22 14.79 14.93 12.37
C GLY A 22 15.05 13.49 12.79
N ILE A 23 15.07 12.60 11.80
CA ILE A 23 15.45 11.19 11.94
C ILE A 23 16.72 10.94 11.15
N PHE A 24 17.52 9.96 11.57
CA PHE A 24 18.55 9.42 10.70
C PHE A 24 18.00 8.22 9.93
N LEU A 25 17.71 8.44 8.65
CA LEU A 25 17.20 7.39 7.78
C LEU A 25 18.30 6.37 7.50
N SER A 26 18.14 5.13 7.97
CA SER A 26 19.13 4.05 7.85
C SER A 26 18.44 2.69 7.86
N LYS A 27 19.14 1.63 7.43
CA LYS A 27 18.72 0.23 7.71
C LYS A 27 18.94 -0.17 9.16
N ASP A 28 19.83 0.54 9.86
CA ASP A 28 20.10 0.35 11.28
C ASP A 28 18.98 0.96 12.13
N LYS A 29 18.26 0.09 12.85
CA LYS A 29 17.14 0.46 13.72
C LYS A 29 17.56 1.36 14.87
N GLU A 30 18.75 1.16 15.45
CA GLU A 30 19.21 1.99 16.58
C GLU A 30 19.39 3.44 16.14
N LEU A 31 19.89 3.65 14.92
CA LEU A 31 20.05 4.99 14.37
C LEU A 31 18.69 5.65 14.10
N ILE A 32 17.68 4.89 13.70
CA ILE A 32 16.31 5.39 13.46
C ILE A 32 15.64 5.83 14.78
N PHE A 33 15.73 5.03 15.84
CA PHE A 33 15.04 5.30 17.12
C PHE A 33 15.76 6.32 18.03
N LYS A 34 17.03 6.62 17.74
CA LYS A 34 17.83 7.57 18.54
C LYS A 34 17.18 8.96 18.61
N GLU A 35 17.15 9.53 19.83
CA GLU A 35 16.72 10.91 20.07
C GLU A 35 17.64 11.93 19.43
N ARG A 36 17.04 13.00 18.89
CA ARG A 36 17.75 14.07 18.20
C ARG A 36 17.14 15.43 18.53
N LEU A 37 17.93 16.47 18.35
CA LEU A 37 17.47 17.84 18.50
C LEU A 37 16.56 18.25 17.32
N PRO A 38 15.73 19.28 17.50
CA PRO A 38 14.90 19.84 16.43
C PRO A 38 15.75 20.20 15.20
N LEU A 39 15.46 19.57 14.06
CA LEU A 39 16.10 19.86 12.79
C LEU A 39 15.43 21.05 12.09
N ILE A 40 14.13 21.20 12.27
CA ILE A 40 13.33 22.25 11.62
C ILE A 40 12.64 23.17 12.62
N THR A 41 12.17 24.30 12.10
CA THR A 41 11.21 25.20 12.71
C THR A 41 10.08 25.48 11.73
N VAL A 42 8.96 26.00 12.22
CA VAL A 42 7.81 26.43 11.41
C VAL A 42 7.66 27.94 11.58
N GLU A 43 7.70 28.67 10.46
CA GLU A 43 7.66 30.14 10.47
C GLU A 43 6.26 30.72 10.22
N GLN A 44 5.37 29.93 9.61
CA GLN A 44 4.01 30.34 9.27
C GLN A 44 2.98 29.78 10.26
N ARG A 45 1.80 30.40 10.30
CA ARG A 45 0.66 29.88 11.07
C ARG A 45 0.21 28.56 10.45
N VAL A 46 -0.06 27.58 11.30
CA VAL A 46 -0.66 26.29 10.89
C VAL A 46 -2.00 26.14 11.59
N ASP A 47 -3.00 25.72 10.83
CA ASP A 47 -4.34 25.51 11.36
C ASP A 47 -4.49 24.14 12.00
N LEU A 48 -5.27 24.11 13.09
CA LEU A 48 -5.67 22.89 13.77
C LEU A 48 -6.84 22.25 13.00
N ILE A 49 -6.74 20.96 12.75
CA ILE A 49 -7.75 20.17 12.05
C ILE A 49 -8.14 18.96 12.89
N ASN A 50 -9.32 18.40 12.63
CA ASN A 50 -9.76 17.22 13.35
C ASN A 50 -8.77 16.06 13.15
N PRO A 51 -8.51 15.27 14.21
CA PRO A 51 -7.65 14.11 14.11
C PRO A 51 -8.29 13.07 13.17
N SER A 52 -7.46 12.41 12.36
CA SER A 52 -7.92 11.40 11.40
C SER A 52 -7.97 9.98 11.96
N ILE A 53 -7.40 9.78 13.16
CA ILE A 53 -7.27 8.47 13.81
C ILE A 53 -8.33 8.42 14.92
N PRO A 54 -9.07 7.30 15.09
CA PRO A 54 -9.99 7.13 16.21
C PRO A 54 -9.23 6.91 17.52
N GLU A 55 -9.95 6.88 18.64
CA GLU A 55 -9.39 6.35 19.88
C GLU A 55 -8.97 4.88 19.67
N ILE A 56 -7.76 4.53 20.10
CA ILE A 56 -7.22 3.16 19.99
C ILE A 56 -7.09 2.59 21.38
N ASP A 57 -7.53 1.35 21.57
CA ASP A 57 -7.31 0.55 22.78
C ASP A 57 -6.82 -0.84 22.36
N ARG A 58 -5.59 -1.19 22.75
CA ARG A 58 -4.89 -2.40 22.27
C ARG A 58 -4.04 -3.05 23.35
N THR A 59 -3.80 -4.35 23.15
CA THR A 59 -3.01 -5.21 24.02
C THR A 59 -1.94 -5.93 23.22
N GLU A 60 -0.69 -5.82 23.64
CA GLU A 60 0.45 -6.52 23.05
C GLU A 60 1.21 -7.36 24.09
N GLU A 61 1.80 -8.47 23.65
CA GLU A 61 2.59 -9.35 24.51
C GLU A 61 4.01 -9.55 23.97
N PHE A 62 4.97 -9.62 24.90
CA PHE A 62 6.39 -9.76 24.60
C PHE A 62 7.00 -10.88 25.45
N ARG A 63 7.96 -11.59 24.85
CA ARG A 63 8.80 -12.61 25.52
C ARG A 63 10.26 -12.19 25.67
N SER A 64 10.59 -10.97 25.23
CA SER A 64 11.91 -10.37 25.32
C SER A 64 11.80 -8.91 25.75
N LYS A 65 12.68 -8.47 26.65
CA LYS A 65 12.71 -7.07 27.12
C LYS A 65 13.14 -6.13 25.99
N SER A 66 14.08 -6.55 25.15
CA SER A 66 14.54 -5.75 24.00
C SER A 66 13.41 -5.53 22.99
N SER A 67 12.57 -6.54 22.74
CA SER A 67 11.41 -6.43 21.84
C SER A 67 10.35 -5.47 22.37
N GLU A 68 10.03 -5.54 23.67
CA GLU A 68 9.12 -4.57 24.32
C GLU A 68 9.68 -3.15 24.24
N ASN A 69 10.97 -2.96 24.51
CA ASN A 69 11.60 -1.65 24.48
C ASN A 69 11.58 -1.04 23.07
N LEU A 70 11.90 -1.83 22.04
CA LEU A 70 11.85 -1.35 20.65
C LEU A 70 10.41 -0.98 20.24
N PHE A 71 9.41 -1.74 20.68
CA PHE A 71 8.00 -1.43 20.47
C PHE A 71 7.62 -0.09 21.12
N LYS A 72 7.95 0.09 22.41
CA LYS A 72 7.70 1.33 23.16
C LYS A 72 8.37 2.53 22.48
N GLN A 73 9.64 2.40 22.11
CA GLN A 73 10.38 3.45 21.38
C GLN A 73 9.78 3.78 20.01
N GLY A 74 9.27 2.77 19.30
CA GLY A 74 8.60 2.96 18.03
C GLY A 74 7.35 3.83 18.15
N ILE A 75 6.45 3.47 19.07
CA ILE A 75 5.23 4.25 19.33
C ILE A 75 5.58 5.68 19.79
N GLU A 76 6.53 5.83 20.71
CA GLU A 76 6.93 7.15 21.21
C GLU A 76 7.49 8.08 20.11
N ARG A 77 8.26 7.53 19.15
CA ARG A 77 8.93 8.33 18.12
C ARG A 77 8.08 8.62 16.90
N PHE A 78 7.21 7.68 16.56
CA PHE A 78 6.55 7.62 15.25
C PHE A 78 5.02 7.60 15.36
N GLY A 79 4.48 7.07 16.45
CA GLY A 79 3.06 7.01 16.72
C GLY A 79 2.40 5.67 16.40
N SER A 80 1.12 5.58 16.79
CA SER A 80 0.32 4.36 16.69
C SER A 80 -0.02 3.93 15.25
N SER A 81 -0.06 4.86 14.29
CA SER A 81 -0.35 4.52 12.89
C SER A 81 0.78 3.73 12.22
N ILE A 82 2.01 3.86 12.73
CA ILE A 82 3.20 3.17 12.21
C ILE A 82 3.25 1.69 12.64
N GLU A 83 2.52 1.32 13.68
CA GLU A 83 2.28 -0.09 14.03
C GLU A 83 1.24 -0.76 13.11
N LEU A 84 0.19 -0.02 12.74
CA LEU A 84 -0.83 -0.46 11.78
C LEU A 84 -0.24 -0.73 10.37
N SER A 85 0.84 -0.04 10.00
CA SER A 85 1.58 -0.25 8.75
C SER A 85 2.68 -1.32 8.85
N ALA A 86 3.08 -1.73 10.06
CA ALA A 86 4.04 -2.81 10.29
C ALA A 86 3.43 -4.22 10.10
N GLN A 87 2.10 -4.35 10.10
CA GLN A 87 1.38 -5.59 9.71
C GLN A 87 1.28 -5.79 8.18
N GLY A 88 1.66 -4.78 7.40
CA GLY A 88 1.72 -4.83 5.95
C GLY A 88 2.79 -3.86 5.48
N GLY A 89 4.05 -4.25 5.62
CA GLY A 89 5.27 -3.48 5.37
C GLY A 89 5.09 -2.16 4.62
N ILE A 90 4.83 -1.08 5.36
CA ILE A 90 4.97 0.28 4.86
C ILE A 90 5.70 1.09 5.94
N LEU A 91 7.01 1.21 5.76
CA LEU A 91 7.68 2.49 5.99
C LEU A 91 8.36 2.85 4.66
N TRP A 92 7.60 3.55 3.82
CA TRP A 92 7.99 4.18 2.55
C TRP A 92 8.15 3.24 1.35
N GLY A 93 7.54 3.61 0.21
CA GLY A 93 7.68 2.99 -1.11
C GLY A 93 9.09 3.05 -1.72
N THR A 94 10.13 3.02 -0.88
CA THR A 94 11.56 2.97 -1.22
C THR A 94 12.27 1.75 -0.64
N GLY A 95 11.56 0.82 0.03
CA GLY A 95 12.15 -0.45 0.50
C GLY A 95 13.04 -0.31 1.75
N ILE A 96 12.76 0.67 2.61
CA ILE A 96 13.60 1.04 3.76
C ILE A 96 13.45 0.07 4.96
N ALA A 97 12.46 -0.81 4.93
CA ALA A 97 12.37 -1.95 5.85
C ALA A 97 11.83 -3.21 5.16
N SER A 98 12.56 -3.75 4.17
CA SER A 98 12.37 -5.15 3.75
C SER A 98 13.17 -6.15 4.62
N GLY A 99 13.41 -5.79 5.88
CA GLY A 99 13.90 -6.69 6.92
C GLY A 99 12.76 -7.00 7.87
N SER A 100 12.35 -8.26 7.92
CA SER A 100 11.32 -8.78 8.82
C SER A 100 11.44 -8.21 10.24
N ALA A 101 10.52 -7.31 10.60
CA ALA A 101 10.25 -6.92 11.96
C ALA A 101 8.85 -6.33 12.03
N GLY A 102 7.85 -7.22 11.93
CA GLY A 102 6.59 -6.94 12.59
C GLY A 102 6.89 -6.79 14.08
N PHE A 103 6.50 -5.67 14.67
CA PHE A 103 6.48 -5.52 16.11
C PHE A 103 5.38 -6.45 16.64
N SER A 104 5.82 -7.62 17.12
CA SER A 104 5.09 -8.71 17.77
C SER A 104 3.74 -9.15 17.18
N ARG A 105 3.76 -10.32 16.52
CA ARG A 105 2.86 -11.43 16.87
C ARG A 105 3.58 -12.73 16.52
N ASN A 106 3.98 -13.48 17.55
CA ASN A 106 4.54 -14.84 17.49
C ASN A 106 5.56 -15.11 16.37
N THR A 107 6.72 -14.46 16.40
CA THR A 107 7.88 -14.96 15.65
C THR A 107 9.08 -15.09 16.57
N ASP A 108 9.30 -16.30 17.08
CA ASP A 108 10.65 -16.77 17.36
C ASP A 108 11.42 -16.76 16.03
N ARG A 109 12.08 -15.65 15.73
CA ARG A 109 13.23 -15.62 14.84
C ARG A 109 14.35 -14.94 15.61
N GLU A 110 15.33 -15.75 15.99
CA GLU A 110 16.68 -15.30 16.25
C GLU A 110 17.11 -14.38 15.11
N LEU A 111 17.09 -13.08 15.38
CA LEU A 111 17.88 -12.13 14.63
C LEU A 111 19.34 -12.52 14.83
N THR A 112 20.11 -12.47 13.76
CA THR A 112 21.55 -12.74 13.70
C THR A 112 22.25 -12.45 15.02
N VAL A 113 22.73 -13.53 15.66
CA VAL A 113 23.52 -13.51 16.88
C VAL A 113 24.68 -12.54 16.70
N THR A 114 24.53 -11.33 17.26
CA THR A 114 25.67 -10.66 17.85
C THR A 114 25.95 -11.41 19.15
N ASN A 115 27.21 -11.78 19.39
CA ASN A 115 27.62 -12.73 20.43
C ASN A 115 27.36 -12.30 21.90
N ASN A 116 26.51 -11.31 22.15
CA ASN A 116 26.31 -10.70 23.47
C ASN A 116 25.04 -11.16 24.22
N GLU A 117 24.08 -11.86 23.58
CA GLU A 117 22.75 -12.14 24.18
C GLU A 117 22.56 -13.56 24.76
N ARG A 118 23.63 -14.31 25.07
CA ARG A 118 23.49 -15.68 25.64
C ARG A 118 23.07 -15.75 27.12
N ASN A 119 22.68 -14.64 27.75
CA ASN A 119 22.47 -14.57 29.20
C ASN A 119 21.16 -13.89 29.66
N GLU A 120 20.14 -13.74 28.82
CA GLU A 120 18.83 -13.27 29.32
C GLU A 120 17.97 -14.44 29.82
N GLY A 121 17.53 -14.36 31.08
CA GLY A 121 16.57 -15.29 31.68
C GLY A 121 15.19 -15.21 31.03
N LYS A 122 14.25 -16.08 31.44
CA LYS A 122 12.87 -16.09 30.91
C LYS A 122 12.19 -14.74 31.17
N TYR A 123 11.62 -14.12 30.14
CA TYR A 123 10.93 -12.83 30.24
C TYR A 123 9.50 -12.94 29.69
N TYR A 124 8.55 -12.29 30.37
CA TYR A 124 7.17 -12.12 29.89
C TYR A 124 6.72 -10.70 30.19
N SER A 125 6.04 -10.07 29.24
CA SER A 125 5.41 -8.78 29.43
C SER A 125 4.11 -8.66 28.64
N LYS A 126 3.12 -8.04 29.26
CA LYS A 126 1.85 -7.67 28.64
C LYS A 126 1.67 -6.18 28.74
N VAL A 127 1.43 -5.52 27.60
CA VAL A 127 1.31 -4.06 27.48
C VAL A 127 -0.07 -3.72 26.96
N GLN A 128 -0.88 -3.03 27.76
CA GLN A 128 -2.09 -2.38 27.29
C GLN A 128 -1.78 -0.92 26.99
N TYR A 129 -2.21 -0.40 25.84
CA TYR A 129 -2.07 1.02 25.55
C TYR A 129 -3.35 1.61 24.94
N VAL A 130 -3.63 2.85 25.33
CA VAL A 130 -4.79 3.64 24.93
C VAL A 130 -4.29 4.96 24.33
N VAL A 131 -4.69 5.24 23.09
CA VAL A 131 -4.36 6.47 22.36
C VAL A 131 -5.60 7.32 22.24
N VAL A 132 -5.54 8.54 22.76
CA VAL A 132 -6.65 9.49 22.75
C VAL A 132 -6.27 10.70 21.92
N PRO A 133 -6.71 10.76 20.65
CA PRO A 133 -6.45 11.90 19.78
C PRO A 133 -7.35 13.08 20.14
N THR A 134 -6.76 14.27 20.20
CA THR A 134 -7.47 15.53 20.48
C THR A 134 -7.56 16.41 19.24
N GLN A 135 -6.42 16.68 18.60
CA GLN A 135 -6.34 17.58 17.44
C GLN A 135 -5.19 17.18 16.53
N ALA A 136 -5.16 17.66 15.30
CA ALA A 136 -4.05 17.45 14.38
C ALA A 136 -3.65 18.74 13.65
N CYS A 137 -2.52 18.70 12.95
CA CYS A 137 -2.09 19.72 11.99
C CYS A 137 -1.35 19.07 10.81
N ILE A 138 -1.04 19.84 9.78
CA ILE A 138 -0.25 19.38 8.63
C ILE A 138 1.05 20.15 8.54
N LEU A 139 2.16 19.41 8.56
CA LEU A 139 3.48 19.92 8.20
C LEU A 139 3.77 19.59 6.75
N ASN A 140 4.02 20.60 5.93
CA ASN A 140 4.42 20.44 4.54
C ASN A 140 5.77 21.12 4.29
N GLN A 141 6.36 20.86 3.12
CA GLN A 141 7.70 21.32 2.80
C GLN A 141 7.83 22.85 2.69
N ASN A 142 6.72 23.59 2.54
CA ASN A 142 6.73 25.03 2.25
C ASN A 142 6.83 25.88 3.53
N ILE A 143 6.28 25.38 4.63
CA ILE A 143 6.18 26.13 5.90
C ILE A 143 7.35 25.87 6.86
N ILE A 144 8.25 24.96 6.51
CA ILE A 144 9.38 24.56 7.35
C ILE A 144 10.66 25.28 6.94
N ARG A 145 11.51 25.57 7.92
CA ARG A 145 12.89 26.06 7.74
C ARG A 145 13.82 25.27 8.64
N LEU A 146 15.12 25.31 8.38
CA LEU A 146 16.10 24.76 9.30
C LEU A 146 15.99 25.46 10.65
N ASN A 147 16.05 24.69 11.73
CA ASN A 147 16.19 25.25 13.06
C ASN A 147 17.47 26.10 13.13
N GLN A 148 17.44 27.20 13.88
CA GLN A 148 18.57 28.13 13.98
C GLN A 148 19.88 27.45 14.40
N ASP A 149 19.84 26.52 15.36
CA ASP A 149 21.02 25.80 15.83
C ASP A 149 21.56 24.85 14.75
N ALA A 150 20.66 24.15 14.05
CA ALA A 150 21.02 23.30 12.91
C ALA A 150 21.63 24.13 11.76
N LEU A 151 21.05 25.29 11.46
CA LEU A 151 21.54 26.21 10.42
C LEU A 151 22.94 26.74 10.77
N LEU A 152 23.20 27.10 12.04
CA LEU A 152 24.51 27.58 12.49
C LEU A 152 25.59 26.49 12.37
N GLU A 153 25.27 25.24 12.73
CA GLU A 153 26.20 24.12 12.54
C GLU A 153 26.50 23.85 11.07
N LEU A 154 25.49 23.92 10.20
CA LEU A 154 25.71 23.78 8.75
C LEU A 154 26.55 24.94 8.20
N LYS A 155 26.34 26.18 8.66
CA LYS A 155 27.18 27.34 8.29
C LYS A 155 28.63 27.18 8.78
N ARG A 156 28.84 26.50 9.92
CA ARG A 156 30.18 26.16 10.39
C ARG A 156 30.86 25.14 9.45
N ILE A 157 30.14 24.12 9.01
CA ILE A 157 30.64 23.12 8.05
C ILE A 157 30.96 23.78 6.70
N ASP A 158 30.07 24.64 6.20
CA ASP A 158 30.27 25.41 4.96
C ASP A 158 31.54 26.28 4.99
N LYS A 159 31.82 26.95 6.12
CA LYS A 159 33.09 27.68 6.32
C LYS A 159 34.32 26.77 6.31
N ILE A 160 34.22 25.54 6.81
CA ILE A 160 35.34 24.57 6.74
C ILE A 160 35.60 24.17 5.28
N LEU A 161 34.55 24.11 4.45
CA LEU A 161 34.69 23.84 3.01
C LEU A 161 35.36 24.98 2.24
N ASP A 162 35.62 26.14 2.85
CA ASP A 162 36.40 27.22 2.24
C ASP A 162 37.84 26.79 1.94
N ASN A 163 38.42 25.95 2.82
CA ASN A 163 39.75 25.39 2.64
C ASN A 163 39.69 24.00 1.97
N PRO A 164 40.29 23.80 0.78
CA PRO A 164 40.27 22.51 0.07
C PRO A 164 40.89 21.35 0.86
N ASN A 165 41.79 21.63 1.81
CA ASN A 165 42.50 20.60 2.58
C ASN A 165 41.76 20.15 3.85
N SER A 166 40.54 20.65 4.11
CA SER A 166 39.75 20.32 5.31
C SER A 166 38.48 19.52 5.01
N GLU A 167 38.45 18.80 3.89
CA GLU A 167 37.31 17.95 3.49
C GLU A 167 37.02 16.83 4.52
N ASP A 168 38.05 16.24 5.13
CA ASP A 168 37.89 15.25 6.21
C ASP A 168 37.23 15.86 7.46
N LEU A 169 37.61 17.09 7.81
CA LEU A 169 37.02 17.82 8.94
C LEU A 169 35.56 18.21 8.65
N ALA A 170 35.25 18.59 7.40
CA ALA A 170 33.89 18.86 6.97
C ALA A 170 33.04 17.58 6.99
N SER A 171 33.58 16.45 6.52
CA SER A 171 32.95 15.13 6.56
C SER A 171 32.61 14.73 7.99
N LYS A 172 33.56 14.91 8.91
CA LYS A 172 33.34 14.67 10.34
C LYS A 172 32.25 15.58 10.91
N GLY A 173 32.25 16.86 10.52
CA GLY A 173 31.19 17.82 10.83
C GLY A 173 29.80 17.34 10.39
N CYS A 174 29.67 16.83 9.16
CA CYS A 174 28.41 16.27 8.66
C CYS A 174 27.94 15.06 9.49
N GLN A 175 28.86 14.17 9.89
CA GLN A 175 28.52 13.02 10.74
C GLN A 175 28.02 13.45 12.12
N ASP A 176 28.67 14.45 12.72
CA ASP A 176 28.30 15.00 14.02
C ASP A 176 26.96 15.75 13.93
N PHE A 177 26.71 16.44 12.81
CA PHE A 177 25.41 17.02 12.49
C PHE A 177 24.32 15.94 12.43
N PHE A 178 24.51 14.85 11.71
CA PHE A 178 23.55 13.74 11.64
C PHE A 178 23.31 13.02 12.97
N ASN A 179 24.34 12.94 13.81
CA ASN A 179 24.21 12.41 15.17
C ASN A 179 23.32 13.29 16.05
N THR A 180 23.29 14.59 15.78
CA THR A 180 22.62 15.60 16.60
C THR A 180 21.21 15.90 16.11
N TYR A 181 21.04 16.14 14.80
CA TYR A 181 19.78 16.62 14.21
C TYR A 181 19.12 15.61 13.26
N GLY A 182 19.89 14.67 12.71
CA GLY A 182 19.38 13.65 11.78
C GLY A 182 19.55 14.05 10.32
N SER A 183 19.17 13.16 9.41
CA SER A 183 19.33 13.34 7.96
C SER A 183 18.03 13.74 7.24
N HIS A 184 16.87 13.40 7.80
CA HIS A 184 15.57 13.63 7.18
C HIS A 184 14.54 14.17 8.17
N VAL A 185 13.53 14.86 7.66
CA VAL A 185 12.34 15.28 8.39
C VAL A 185 11.13 14.49 7.89
N LEU A 186 10.25 14.16 8.83
CA LEU A 186 8.94 13.55 8.55
C LEU A 186 7.90 14.66 8.34
N LEU A 187 7.38 14.78 7.12
CA LEU A 187 6.31 15.71 6.76
C LEU A 187 5.00 14.96 6.58
N GLY A 188 3.89 15.61 6.95
CA GLY A 188 2.56 15.01 6.92
C GLY A 188 1.72 15.48 8.08
N ARG A 189 0.76 14.64 8.49
CA ARG A 189 -0.16 14.97 9.57
C ARG A 189 0.48 14.66 10.92
N ILE A 190 0.53 15.65 11.80
CA ILE A 190 0.93 15.49 13.20
C ILE A 190 -0.34 15.47 14.03
N THR A 191 -0.55 14.40 14.79
CA THR A 191 -1.70 14.26 15.69
C THR A 191 -1.24 14.45 17.13
N PHE A 192 -1.98 15.29 17.84
CA PHE A 192 -1.82 15.60 19.23
C PHE A 192 -2.86 14.87 20.09
N GLY A 193 -2.53 14.65 21.35
CA GLY A 193 -3.44 14.11 22.34
C GLY A 193 -2.68 13.48 23.49
N GLY A 194 -3.08 12.27 23.87
CA GLY A 194 -2.34 11.50 24.87
C GLY A 194 -2.23 10.02 24.54
N LEU A 195 -1.18 9.40 25.05
CA LEU A 195 -0.93 7.97 25.05
C LEU A 195 -0.80 7.49 26.50
N TYR A 196 -1.64 6.56 26.90
CA TYR A 196 -1.62 5.95 28.23
C TYR A 196 -1.32 4.47 28.06
N TRP A 197 -0.28 3.95 28.70
CA TRP A 197 -0.05 2.51 28.69
C TRP A 197 0.27 1.95 30.07
N ILE A 198 -0.04 0.66 30.23
CA ILE A 198 0.28 -0.15 31.40
C ILE A 198 0.99 -1.40 30.92
N SER A 199 2.18 -1.64 31.43
CA SER A 199 2.91 -2.89 31.22
C SER A 199 3.01 -3.69 32.51
N ALA A 200 2.64 -4.97 32.44
CA ALA A 200 2.85 -5.96 33.48
C ALA A 200 3.94 -6.92 33.02
N ASN A 201 5.12 -6.87 33.64
CA ASN A 201 6.28 -7.67 33.25
C ASN A 201 6.79 -8.56 34.39
N CYS A 202 7.43 -9.67 34.03
CA CYS A 202 7.99 -10.64 34.98
C CYS A 202 9.17 -11.39 34.34
N SER A 203 10.29 -11.47 35.06
CA SER A 203 11.51 -12.15 34.63
C SER A 203 11.83 -13.44 35.41
N GLU A 204 11.00 -13.79 36.40
CA GLU A 204 11.30 -14.87 37.36
C GLU A 204 10.17 -15.91 37.47
N PHE A 205 9.98 -16.70 36.41
CA PHE A 205 8.94 -17.72 36.38
C PHE A 205 9.42 -19.05 35.77
N THR A 206 8.80 -20.14 36.21
CA THR A 206 9.01 -21.48 35.64
C THR A 206 8.12 -21.69 34.42
N SER A 207 8.46 -22.64 33.52
CA SER A 207 7.62 -22.93 32.35
C SER A 207 6.22 -23.44 32.72
N SER A 208 6.06 -24.05 33.90
CA SER A 208 4.75 -24.45 34.45
C SER A 208 3.90 -23.27 34.94
N GLU A 209 4.51 -22.13 35.23
CA GLU A 209 3.81 -20.94 35.74
C GLU A 209 3.37 -19.97 34.64
N GLU A 210 3.88 -20.10 33.41
CA GLU A 210 3.67 -19.14 32.32
C GLU A 210 2.19 -18.91 31.97
N LYS A 211 1.38 -19.97 31.91
CA LYS A 211 -0.06 -19.84 31.62
C LYS A 211 -0.80 -19.10 32.74
N ASN A 212 -0.46 -19.39 34.00
CA ASN A 212 -1.02 -18.69 35.15
C ASN A 212 -0.53 -17.23 35.22
N LEU A 213 0.71 -16.98 34.79
CA LEU A 213 1.30 -15.64 34.70
C LEU A 213 0.55 -14.75 33.71
N GLN A 214 0.22 -15.27 32.51
CA GLN A 214 -0.56 -14.55 31.50
C GLN A 214 -1.96 -14.14 32.02
N GLU A 215 -2.66 -15.06 32.69
CA GLU A 215 -3.96 -14.78 33.30
C GLU A 215 -3.86 -13.74 34.43
N THR A 216 -2.82 -13.85 35.25
CA THR A 216 -2.60 -12.95 36.41
C THR A 216 -2.24 -11.54 35.92
N ALA A 217 -1.34 -11.41 34.94
CA ALA A 217 -1.00 -10.13 34.33
C ALA A 217 -2.23 -9.44 33.72
N SER A 218 -3.09 -10.20 33.03
CA SER A 218 -4.34 -9.69 32.44
C SER A 218 -5.31 -9.17 33.51
N LYS A 219 -5.45 -9.89 34.64
CA LYS A 219 -6.30 -9.48 35.77
C LYS A 219 -5.79 -8.22 36.46
N ILE A 220 -4.49 -8.12 36.66
CA ILE A 220 -3.87 -6.95 37.30
C ILE A 220 -4.08 -5.70 36.42
N ILE A 221 -3.83 -5.80 35.11
CA ILE A 221 -4.08 -4.71 34.16
C ILE A 221 -5.56 -4.31 34.16
N ALA A 222 -6.48 -5.29 34.09
CA ALA A 222 -7.93 -5.05 34.12
C ALA A 222 -8.35 -4.27 35.38
N THR A 223 -7.86 -4.71 36.54
CA THR A 223 -8.14 -4.10 37.84
C THR A 223 -7.65 -2.65 37.88
N LYS A 224 -6.45 -2.39 37.32
CA LYS A 224 -5.87 -1.03 37.30
C LYS A 224 -6.58 -0.08 36.33
N LEU A 225 -7.14 -0.60 35.25
CA LEU A 225 -7.92 0.18 34.28
C LEU A 225 -9.40 0.33 34.65
N GLY A 226 -9.90 -0.43 35.64
CA GLY A 226 -11.33 -0.49 35.97
C GLY A 226 -12.16 -1.16 34.86
N ILE A 227 -11.54 -2.02 34.05
CA ILE A 227 -12.14 -2.68 32.88
C ILE A 227 -12.47 -4.14 33.25
N ASN A 228 -13.51 -4.73 32.64
CA ASN A 228 -13.85 -6.14 32.83
C ASN A 228 -12.71 -7.04 32.31
N VAL A 229 -12.34 -8.08 33.05
CA VAL A 229 -11.30 -9.05 32.65
C VAL A 229 -11.65 -9.74 31.32
N ALA A 230 -12.94 -9.92 31.02
CA ALA A 230 -13.41 -10.57 29.79
C ALA A 230 -13.07 -9.78 28.50
N THR A 231 -13.04 -8.45 28.54
CA THR A 231 -12.68 -7.62 27.36
C THR A 231 -11.18 -7.69 27.02
N LEU A 232 -10.32 -7.95 28.02
CA LEU A 232 -8.87 -8.12 27.83
C LEU A 232 -8.45 -9.51 27.32
N ILE A 233 -9.36 -10.49 27.36
CA ILE A 233 -9.13 -11.88 26.93
C ILE A 233 -9.72 -12.13 25.51
N GLY A 234 -10.40 -11.15 24.91
CA GLY A 234 -10.93 -11.26 23.54
C GLY A 234 -12.17 -12.14 23.39
N ALA A 235 -12.99 -12.29 24.43
CA ALA A 235 -14.30 -12.91 24.32
C ALA A 235 -15.34 -11.87 23.83
N GLY A 236 -16.05 -12.18 22.74
CA GLY A 236 -16.95 -11.26 22.03
C GLY A 236 -18.03 -10.58 22.89
N GLU A 237 -18.49 -9.43 22.41
CA GLU A 237 -19.50 -8.57 23.05
C GLU A 237 -20.79 -9.32 23.39
N GLY A 238 -20.95 -9.65 24.67
CA GLY A 238 -22.23 -9.99 25.28
C GLY A 238 -22.43 -9.10 26.51
N LYS A 239 -23.42 -8.20 26.45
CA LYS A 239 -23.92 -7.49 27.63
C LYS A 239 -24.30 -8.50 28.71
N VAL A 240 -23.64 -8.45 29.85
CA VAL A 240 -24.13 -9.02 31.11
C VAL A 240 -24.14 -7.89 32.13
N ASP A 241 -25.32 -7.67 32.71
CA ASP A 241 -25.60 -6.56 33.63
C ASP A 241 -24.70 -6.57 34.88
N ILE A 242 -24.41 -5.35 35.34
CA ILE A 242 -23.64 -5.05 36.55
C ILE A 242 -24.45 -5.47 37.79
N GLY A 243 -24.01 -6.54 38.44
CA GLY A 243 -24.32 -6.81 39.84
C GLY A 243 -23.17 -6.37 40.73
N ASN A 244 -23.31 -5.22 41.38
CA ASN A 244 -22.44 -4.81 42.48
C ASN A 244 -22.47 -5.88 43.57
N ASN A 245 -21.34 -6.53 43.85
CA ASN A 245 -21.16 -7.19 45.13
C ASN A 245 -19.73 -7.00 45.63
N THR A 246 -19.60 -6.05 46.54
CA THR A 246 -18.52 -6.01 47.52
C THR A 246 -18.72 -7.16 48.52
N ASN A 247 -17.61 -7.80 48.86
CA ASN A 247 -17.34 -8.61 50.06
C ASN A 247 -17.22 -10.14 49.91
N ASN A 248 -16.10 -10.57 50.50
CA ASN A 248 -15.80 -11.86 51.11
C ASN A 248 -15.47 -13.01 50.17
N TYR A 249 -14.18 -13.14 49.85
CA TYR A 249 -13.56 -14.45 49.72
C TYR A 249 -12.55 -14.65 50.86
N SER A 250 -12.85 -15.68 51.63
CA SER A 250 -12.04 -16.26 52.68
C SER A 250 -10.65 -16.64 52.18
N GLN A 251 -9.67 -16.38 53.05
CA GLN A 251 -8.28 -16.81 52.95
C GLN A 251 -8.18 -18.29 52.54
N THR A 252 -7.72 -18.52 51.31
CA THR A 252 -6.95 -19.71 50.96
C THR A 252 -5.64 -19.20 50.39
N VAL A 253 -4.59 -19.22 51.20
CA VAL A 253 -3.21 -18.98 50.76
C VAL A 253 -2.87 -20.11 49.77
N ASN A 254 -3.07 -19.84 48.49
CA ASN A 254 -2.79 -20.76 47.39
C ASN A 254 -1.84 -20.02 46.44
N LYS A 255 -0.95 -20.78 45.76
CA LYS A 255 0.12 -20.37 44.81
C LYS A 255 -0.14 -19.18 43.84
N LYS A 256 -1.35 -18.63 43.76
CA LYS A 256 -1.70 -17.40 43.04
C LYS A 256 -1.07 -16.14 43.66
N ASP A 257 -0.97 -16.05 44.99
CA ASP A 257 -0.40 -14.86 45.66
C ASP A 257 1.11 -14.71 45.41
N SER A 258 1.84 -15.80 45.14
CA SER A 258 3.29 -15.76 44.91
C SER A 258 3.70 -15.24 43.52
N LEU A 259 2.78 -15.24 42.54
CA LEU A 259 3.05 -14.71 41.20
C LEU A 259 2.72 -13.22 41.10
N GLU A 260 1.69 -12.74 41.81
CA GLU A 260 1.37 -11.30 41.88
C GLU A 260 2.54 -10.48 42.45
N VAL A 261 3.25 -11.04 43.44
CA VAL A 261 4.46 -10.42 44.03
C VAL A 261 5.62 -10.32 43.03
N LYS A 262 5.64 -11.16 41.98
CA LYS A 262 6.71 -11.19 40.97
C LYS A 262 6.44 -10.31 39.74
N ILE A 263 5.19 -9.91 39.52
CA ILE A 263 4.82 -9.05 38.40
C ILE A 263 5.11 -7.60 38.78
N GLN A 264 5.96 -6.95 37.99
CA GLN A 264 6.18 -5.51 38.08
C GLN A 264 5.21 -4.80 37.14
N LEU A 265 4.49 -3.82 37.70
CA LEU A 265 3.62 -2.93 36.94
C LEU A 265 4.32 -1.61 36.67
N GLU A 266 4.23 -1.17 35.43
CA GLU A 266 4.74 0.11 34.97
C GLU A 266 3.61 0.82 34.23
N VAL A 267 3.26 2.03 34.69
CA VAL A 267 2.24 2.89 34.05
C VAL A 267 2.97 4.10 33.51
N ASN A 268 2.85 4.36 32.21
CA ASN A 268 3.34 5.60 31.63
C ASN A 268 2.23 6.36 30.93
N LYS A 269 2.35 7.68 30.97
CA LYS A 269 1.39 8.63 30.42
C LYS A 269 2.18 9.65 29.63
N PHE A 270 1.86 9.78 28.35
CA PHE A 270 2.41 10.77 27.45
C PHE A 270 1.29 11.73 27.09
N GLY A 271 1.46 13.01 27.44
CA GLY A 271 0.39 13.99 27.38
C GLY A 271 -0.62 13.84 28.52
N GLY A 272 -1.42 14.87 28.76
CA GLY A 272 -2.33 14.97 29.90
C GLY A 272 -1.61 15.23 31.22
N GLU A 273 -2.34 15.16 32.34
CA GLU A 273 -1.73 15.31 33.66
C GLU A 273 -1.06 14.02 34.14
N ALA A 274 0.23 14.12 34.46
CA ALA A 274 1.01 13.01 34.99
C ALA A 274 0.45 12.48 36.33
N THR A 275 -0.15 13.37 37.13
CA THR A 275 -0.72 13.12 38.46
C THR A 275 -2.09 12.44 38.45
N ALA A 276 -2.74 12.27 37.30
CA ALA A 276 -4.08 11.67 37.25
C ALA A 276 -4.09 10.22 37.74
N ASP A 277 -4.95 9.85 38.68
CA ASP A 277 -4.87 8.55 39.38
C ASP A 277 -5.35 7.35 38.54
N ASN A 278 -6.22 7.61 37.56
CA ASN A 278 -6.83 6.59 36.70
C ASN A 278 -7.00 7.09 35.25
N LEU A 279 -7.40 6.17 34.35
CA LEU A 279 -7.55 6.46 32.92
C LEU A 279 -8.62 7.53 32.65
N ALA A 280 -9.71 7.55 33.41
CA ALA A 280 -10.81 8.50 33.20
C ALA A 280 -10.37 9.93 33.56
N ASP A 281 -9.74 10.12 34.72
CA ASP A 281 -9.20 11.42 35.14
C ASP A 281 -8.11 11.93 34.18
N TRP A 282 -7.29 11.01 33.66
CA TRP A 282 -6.28 11.33 32.66
C TRP A 282 -6.91 11.78 31.33
N LYS A 283 -7.95 11.08 30.84
CA LYS A 283 -8.71 11.48 29.64
C LYS A 283 -9.33 12.87 29.79
N ASP A 284 -9.94 13.12 30.95
CA ASP A 284 -10.52 14.42 31.29
C ASP A 284 -9.48 15.55 31.24
N SER A 285 -8.25 15.26 31.70
CA SER A 285 -7.16 16.24 31.71
C SER A 285 -6.72 16.66 30.30
N LEU A 286 -6.79 15.76 29.31
CA LEU A 286 -6.45 16.05 27.91
C LEU A 286 -7.45 17.00 27.25
N ILE A 287 -8.72 16.91 27.62
CA ILE A 287 -9.79 17.79 27.12
C ILE A 287 -9.65 19.18 27.72
N LYS A 288 -9.28 19.27 29.01
CA LYS A 288 -9.23 20.53 29.76
C LYS A 288 -7.99 21.38 29.47
N ASN A 289 -6.86 20.77 29.08
CA ASN A 289 -5.56 21.46 29.00
C ASN A 289 -4.83 21.22 27.65
N GLN A 290 -4.91 22.18 26.73
CA GLN A 290 -4.24 22.09 25.42
C GLN A 290 -2.70 22.09 25.52
N ASP A 291 -2.15 22.81 26.51
CA ASP A 291 -0.69 22.89 26.74
C ASP A 291 -0.08 21.56 27.26
N LYS A 292 -0.93 20.56 27.55
CA LYS A 292 -0.52 19.24 28.02
C LYS A 292 -0.60 18.18 26.93
N TRP A 293 -0.87 18.55 25.67
CA TRP A 293 -0.91 17.58 24.59
C TRP A 293 0.50 17.08 24.23
N ALA A 294 0.60 15.78 24.00
CA ALA A 294 1.77 15.14 23.42
C ALA A 294 1.54 14.91 21.92
N VAL A 295 2.63 14.81 21.17
CA VAL A 295 2.61 14.21 19.82
C VAL A 295 2.38 12.71 20.00
N ILE A 296 1.25 12.22 19.51
CA ILE A 296 0.84 10.81 19.63
C ILE A 296 0.91 10.07 18.29
N ASP A 297 0.91 10.81 17.18
CA ASP A 297 1.06 10.23 15.86
C ASP A 297 1.72 11.17 14.85
N ARG A 298 2.67 10.64 14.08
CA ARG A 298 3.37 11.35 13.00
C ARG A 298 3.10 10.63 11.68
N ASN A 299 1.84 10.68 11.22
CA ASN A 299 1.41 10.13 9.95
C ASN A 299 2.09 10.88 8.80
N CYS A 300 3.28 10.41 8.46
CA CYS A 300 4.14 11.01 7.48
C CYS A 300 3.63 10.62 6.08
N THR A 301 3.63 11.57 5.16
CA THR A 301 3.30 11.39 3.76
C THR A 301 4.51 11.64 2.87
N GLN A 302 5.55 12.30 3.40
CA GLN A 302 6.74 12.67 2.65
C GLN A 302 7.96 12.75 3.57
N LEU A 303 9.08 12.17 3.13
CA LEU A 303 10.40 12.37 3.75
C LEU A 303 11.13 13.49 3.02
N LEU A 304 11.74 14.41 3.76
CA LEU A 304 12.53 15.50 3.20
C LEU A 304 13.96 15.46 3.73
N GLY A 305 14.94 15.33 2.84
CA GLY A 305 16.35 15.30 3.21
C GLY A 305 16.86 16.70 3.58
N VAL A 306 17.84 16.78 4.49
CA VAL A 306 18.45 18.07 4.91
C VAL A 306 19.03 18.82 3.71
N TRP A 307 19.69 18.13 2.79
CA TRP A 307 20.22 18.72 1.55
C TRP A 307 19.11 19.33 0.70
N GLU A 308 17.92 18.73 0.69
CA GLU A 308 16.79 19.26 -0.05
C GLU A 308 16.15 20.48 0.64
N ILE A 309 16.15 20.52 1.98
CA ILE A 309 15.72 21.71 2.74
C ILE A 309 16.67 22.88 2.46
N ILE A 310 17.99 22.63 2.44
CA ILE A 310 18.99 23.63 2.06
C ILE A 310 18.70 24.17 0.66
N CYS A 311 18.57 23.24 -0.28
CA CYS A 311 18.27 23.53 -1.69
C CYS A 311 17.03 24.40 -1.89
N ARG A 312 15.96 24.17 -1.13
CA ARG A 312 14.68 24.88 -1.28
C ARG A 312 14.65 26.23 -0.58
N HIS A 313 15.20 26.31 0.64
CA HIS A 313 14.93 27.43 1.55
C HIS A 313 16.17 28.19 2.02
N HIS A 314 17.36 27.59 1.91
CA HIS A 314 18.59 28.14 2.49
C HIS A 314 19.75 28.18 1.49
N ILE A 315 19.49 28.11 0.19
CA ILE A 315 20.59 28.02 -0.79
C ILE A 315 21.49 29.28 -0.76
N ASN A 316 20.89 30.44 -0.48
CA ASN A 316 21.58 31.73 -0.38
C ASN A 316 22.19 31.98 1.01
N ASP A 317 21.96 31.09 1.98
CA ASP A 317 22.55 31.19 3.32
C ASP A 317 23.99 30.68 3.40
N PHE A 318 24.46 29.98 2.36
CA PHE A 318 25.75 29.30 2.33
C PHE A 318 26.65 29.87 1.22
N ASN A 319 27.96 29.84 1.44
CA ASN A 319 28.98 30.24 0.46
C ASN A 319 29.15 29.16 -0.63
N LYS A 320 29.12 27.87 -0.24
CA LYS A 320 29.32 26.73 -1.14
C LYS A 320 28.16 25.72 -1.02
N PRO A 321 26.91 26.13 -1.31
CA PRO A 321 25.72 25.31 -1.09
C PRO A 321 25.80 23.96 -1.84
N GLN A 322 26.34 23.94 -3.06
CA GLN A 322 26.53 22.72 -3.83
C GLN A 322 27.40 21.70 -3.09
N LYS A 323 28.64 22.10 -2.75
CA LYS A 323 29.60 21.21 -2.08
C LYS A 323 29.08 20.73 -0.73
N LEU A 324 28.39 21.60 0.02
CA LEU A 324 27.79 21.23 1.30
C LEU A 324 26.71 20.15 1.12
N THR A 325 25.78 20.34 0.16
CA THR A 325 24.69 19.39 -0.08
C THR A 325 25.19 18.03 -0.61
N GLU A 326 26.18 18.04 -1.50
CA GLU A 326 26.85 16.84 -1.99
C GLU A 326 27.55 16.08 -0.86
N LEU A 327 28.30 16.79 -0.02
CA LEU A 327 28.99 16.18 1.10
C LEU A 327 28.03 15.57 2.12
N LEU A 328 26.95 16.27 2.47
CA LEU A 328 25.90 15.75 3.36
C LEU A 328 25.29 14.47 2.79
N HIS A 329 24.90 14.46 1.52
CA HIS A 329 24.29 13.30 0.88
C HIS A 329 25.26 12.10 0.84
N GLN A 330 26.52 12.34 0.46
CA GLN A 330 27.57 11.31 0.44
C GLN A 330 27.84 10.72 1.83
N GLU A 331 27.99 11.54 2.86
CA GLU A 331 28.19 11.07 4.23
C GLU A 331 26.99 10.32 4.78
N TRP A 332 25.77 10.73 4.40
CA TRP A 332 24.57 9.96 4.73
C TRP A 332 24.59 8.59 4.04
N MET A 333 24.87 8.50 2.73
CA MET A 333 24.94 7.23 2.00
C MET A 333 25.98 6.27 2.58
N LYS A 334 27.16 6.77 2.97
CA LYS A 334 28.22 5.96 3.59
C LYS A 334 27.75 5.25 4.87
N ARG A 335 26.79 5.85 5.59
CA ARG A 335 26.38 5.42 6.93
C ARG A 335 24.97 4.83 7.00
N SER A 336 24.14 5.03 5.97
CA SER A 336 22.75 4.56 5.93
C SER A 336 22.56 3.18 5.28
N GLU A 337 23.59 2.68 4.59
CA GLU A 337 23.57 1.46 3.75
C GLU A 337 22.56 1.50 2.58
N PHE A 338 22.02 2.68 2.27
CA PHE A 338 21.20 2.90 1.08
C PHE A 338 22.06 3.26 -0.13
N LYS A 339 21.58 2.83 -1.30
CA LYS A 339 22.04 3.34 -2.60
C LYS A 339 20.97 4.28 -3.10
N ASP A 340 21.33 5.54 -3.30
CA ASP A 340 20.41 6.59 -3.70
C ASP A 340 21.01 7.35 -4.89
N ASP A 341 20.33 7.29 -6.04
CA ASP A 341 20.72 8.00 -7.26
C ASP A 341 20.14 9.42 -7.24
N PHE A 342 20.32 10.13 -6.11
CA PHE A 342 19.82 11.49 -5.96
C PHE A 342 20.50 12.42 -6.96
N THR A 343 19.70 13.01 -7.85
CA THR A 343 20.17 14.07 -8.75
C THR A 343 20.04 15.39 -8.02
N TYR A 344 21.17 16.01 -7.69
CA TYR A 344 21.23 17.21 -6.88
C TYR A 344 20.36 18.33 -7.45
N PHE A 345 19.44 18.84 -6.64
CA PHE A 345 18.60 20.00 -6.97
C PHE A 345 19.43 21.26 -7.23
N VAL A 346 20.69 21.30 -6.76
CA VAL A 346 21.62 22.41 -7.01
C VAL A 346 22.03 22.52 -8.47
N ASP A 347 22.23 21.43 -9.20
CA ASP A 347 22.51 21.48 -10.65
C ASP A 347 21.30 21.98 -11.43
N LYS A 348 20.09 21.55 -11.03
CA LYS A 348 18.83 22.03 -11.59
C LYS A 348 18.60 23.50 -11.28
N ILE A 349 18.86 23.96 -10.06
CA ILE A 349 18.79 25.38 -9.70
C ILE A 349 19.83 26.18 -10.48
N THR A 350 21.05 25.67 -10.64
CA THR A 350 22.09 26.38 -11.38
C THR A 350 21.72 26.51 -12.86
N GLU A 351 21.20 25.45 -13.47
CA GLU A 351 20.63 25.48 -14.82
C GLU A 351 19.45 26.46 -14.90
N LEU A 352 18.54 26.43 -13.93
CA LEU A 352 17.41 27.34 -13.85
C LEU A 352 17.88 28.79 -13.67
N ASN A 353 18.86 29.08 -12.84
CA ASN A 353 19.39 30.42 -12.63
C ASN A 353 20.11 30.95 -13.87
N GLN A 354 20.96 30.13 -14.52
CA GLN A 354 21.57 30.50 -15.79
C GLN A 354 20.53 30.78 -16.88
N LYS A 355 19.46 29.97 -16.92
CA LYS A 355 18.36 30.16 -17.85
C LYS A 355 17.50 31.38 -17.48
N THR A 356 17.32 31.65 -16.19
CA THR A 356 16.67 32.88 -15.70
C THR A 356 17.46 34.08 -16.17
N ASP A 357 18.79 34.09 -15.99
CA ASP A 357 19.66 35.18 -16.45
C ASP A 357 19.60 35.38 -17.97
N ARG A 358 19.62 34.30 -18.76
CA ARG A 358 19.41 34.39 -20.22
C ARG A 358 18.04 34.96 -20.55
N LEU A 359 17.00 34.47 -19.88
CA LEU A 359 15.63 34.91 -20.11
C LEU A 359 15.50 36.42 -19.81
N LEU A 360 16.10 36.86 -18.70
CA LEU A 360 16.14 38.24 -18.24
C LEU A 360 16.93 39.19 -19.13
N ASN A 361 17.95 38.70 -19.84
CA ASN A 361 18.89 39.54 -20.59
C ASN A 361 18.68 39.50 -22.11
N GLU A 362 18.16 38.40 -22.65
CA GLU A 362 18.11 38.17 -24.10
C GLU A 362 16.68 37.92 -24.62
N ASP A 363 15.79 37.36 -23.80
CA ASP A 363 14.51 36.84 -24.30
C ASP A 363 13.26 37.69 -23.97
N LEU A 364 13.35 38.60 -22.99
CA LEU A 364 12.26 39.52 -22.62
C LEU A 364 12.24 40.73 -23.56
N ASP A 365 11.45 40.60 -24.62
CA ASP A 365 11.23 41.66 -25.60
C ASP A 365 10.13 42.63 -25.14
N TYR A 366 10.52 43.89 -24.86
CA TYR A 366 9.62 44.97 -24.49
C TYR A 366 8.75 45.45 -25.68
N GLN A 367 9.17 45.23 -26.92
CA GLN A 367 8.39 45.56 -28.12
C GLN A 367 7.37 44.46 -28.44
N GLU A 368 7.77 43.17 -28.39
CA GLU A 368 6.88 42.01 -28.56
C GLU A 368 6.39 41.42 -27.21
N HIS A 369 5.77 42.26 -26.37
CA HIS A 369 5.40 41.88 -24.99
C HIS A 369 4.60 40.56 -24.84
N LEU A 370 3.70 40.22 -25.78
CA LEU A 370 2.95 38.95 -25.76
C LEU A 370 3.83 37.70 -25.89
N LYS A 371 4.94 37.81 -26.61
CA LYS A 371 5.95 36.74 -26.77
C LYS A 371 6.78 36.61 -25.51
N GLY A 372 7.15 37.74 -24.89
CA GLY A 372 7.81 37.76 -23.58
C GLY A 372 6.94 37.11 -22.49
N ILE A 373 5.64 37.43 -22.41
CA ILE A 373 4.72 36.77 -21.47
C ILE A 373 4.63 35.26 -21.75
N GLN A 374 4.55 34.85 -23.02
CA GLN A 374 4.48 33.43 -23.39
C GLN A 374 5.72 32.65 -22.94
N LYS A 375 6.92 33.21 -23.15
CA LYS A 375 8.17 32.60 -22.67
C LYS A 375 8.20 32.47 -21.15
N LEU A 376 7.68 33.45 -20.41
CA LEU A 376 7.55 33.37 -18.95
C LEU A 376 6.59 32.27 -18.51
N ILE A 377 5.48 32.06 -19.23
CA ILE A 377 4.53 30.96 -18.94
C ILE A 377 5.20 29.60 -19.18
N GLU A 378 5.89 29.42 -20.31
CA GLU A 378 6.62 28.19 -20.63
C GLU A 378 7.72 27.92 -19.60
N TYR A 379 8.46 28.96 -19.23
CA TYR A 379 9.51 28.85 -18.23
C TYR A 379 8.95 28.49 -16.84
N LYS A 380 7.82 29.08 -16.45
CA LYS A 380 7.09 28.71 -15.22
C LYS A 380 6.67 27.24 -15.22
N GLN A 381 6.17 26.72 -16.34
CA GLN A 381 5.82 25.30 -16.47
C GLN A 381 7.06 24.41 -16.36
N GLU A 382 8.19 24.82 -16.93
CA GLU A 382 9.46 24.10 -16.79
C GLU A 382 9.98 24.11 -15.35
N VAL A 383 9.94 25.26 -14.67
CA VAL A 383 10.29 25.35 -13.23
C VAL A 383 9.40 24.40 -12.43
N LYS A 384 8.09 24.42 -12.66
CA LYS A 384 7.13 23.54 -11.98
C LYS A 384 7.42 22.05 -12.23
N THR A 385 7.72 21.66 -13.47
CA THR A 385 8.05 20.26 -13.81
C THR A 385 9.38 19.82 -13.22
N LYS A 386 10.40 20.69 -13.18
CA LYS A 386 11.73 20.38 -12.64
C LYS A 386 11.78 20.40 -11.11
N THR A 387 11.02 21.27 -10.47
CA THR A 387 11.08 21.50 -9.01
C THR A 387 9.93 20.87 -8.22
N GLN A 388 8.80 20.59 -8.88
CA GLN A 388 7.53 20.18 -8.24
C GLN A 388 7.03 21.18 -7.17
N ASP A 389 7.51 22.42 -7.20
CA ASP A 389 7.21 23.45 -6.20
C ASP A 389 7.08 24.83 -6.86
N ASN A 390 5.95 25.50 -6.64
CA ASN A 390 5.72 26.85 -7.17
C ASN A 390 6.38 27.94 -6.30
N HIS A 391 6.84 27.63 -5.08
CA HIS A 391 7.48 28.59 -4.19
C HIS A 391 8.76 29.19 -4.79
N TYR A 392 9.56 28.37 -5.49
CA TYR A 392 10.76 28.83 -6.19
C TYR A 392 10.42 29.87 -7.27
N TRP A 393 9.35 29.64 -8.03
CA TRP A 393 8.87 30.58 -9.03
C TRP A 393 8.51 31.92 -8.40
N VAL A 394 7.79 31.90 -7.27
CA VAL A 394 7.35 33.11 -6.59
C VAL A 394 8.53 33.84 -5.96
N GLU A 395 9.30 33.19 -5.09
CA GLU A 395 10.36 33.85 -4.31
C GLU A 395 11.59 34.26 -5.11
N GLN A 396 12.04 33.45 -6.08
CA GLN A 396 13.31 33.67 -6.76
C GLN A 396 13.14 34.33 -8.13
N ILE A 397 12.09 33.93 -8.87
CA ILE A 397 11.89 34.38 -10.26
C ILE A 397 10.96 35.60 -10.31
N LEU A 398 9.76 35.51 -9.73
CA LEU A 398 8.79 36.61 -9.76
C LEU A 398 9.23 37.81 -8.89
N SER A 399 10.01 37.57 -7.84
CA SER A 399 10.64 38.62 -7.04
C SER A 399 11.77 39.36 -7.75
N ASN A 400 12.23 38.89 -8.92
CA ASN A 400 13.33 39.51 -9.65
C ASN A 400 12.93 40.87 -10.24
N GLU A 401 13.71 41.91 -9.96
CA GLU A 401 13.42 43.29 -10.35
C GLU A 401 13.18 43.47 -11.86
N LYS A 402 13.90 42.74 -12.72
CA LYS A 402 13.72 42.83 -14.18
C LYS A 402 12.38 42.26 -14.65
N ILE A 403 11.95 41.14 -14.07
CA ILE A 403 10.62 40.56 -14.36
C ILE A 403 9.53 41.50 -13.85
N GLN A 404 9.71 42.09 -12.68
CA GLN A 404 8.76 43.05 -12.13
C GLN A 404 8.64 44.30 -13.00
N ASN A 405 9.76 44.86 -13.44
CA ASN A 405 9.80 46.01 -14.34
C ASN A 405 9.14 45.69 -15.69
N PHE A 406 9.36 44.48 -16.23
CA PHE A 406 8.69 44.02 -17.45
C PHE A 406 7.17 43.92 -17.27
N LEU A 407 6.69 43.31 -16.19
CA LEU A 407 5.25 43.19 -15.89
C LEU A 407 4.59 44.57 -15.68
N ASN A 408 5.26 45.48 -14.97
CA ASN A 408 4.79 46.86 -14.77
C ASN A 408 4.79 47.66 -16.07
N PHE A 409 5.82 47.49 -16.92
CA PHE A 409 5.85 48.11 -18.25
C PHE A 409 4.66 47.67 -19.10
N ILE A 410 4.32 46.38 -19.10
CA ILE A 410 3.16 45.86 -19.82
C ILE A 410 1.88 46.47 -19.27
N PHE A 411 1.72 46.46 -17.94
CA PHE A 411 0.57 47.07 -17.28
C PHE A 411 0.37 48.52 -17.71
N HIS A 412 1.39 49.38 -17.56
CA HIS A 412 1.28 50.80 -17.88
C HIS A 412 1.02 51.08 -19.35
N ASN A 413 1.57 50.28 -20.28
CA ASN A 413 1.35 50.45 -21.71
C ASN A 413 0.02 49.89 -22.21
N GLN A 414 -0.51 48.84 -21.58
CA GLN A 414 -1.68 48.11 -22.05
C GLN A 414 -2.96 48.48 -21.29
N GLN A 415 -2.87 49.10 -20.11
CA GLN A 415 -4.05 49.40 -19.29
C GLN A 415 -5.08 50.31 -19.96
N ASN A 416 -4.61 51.23 -20.83
CA ASN A 416 -5.45 52.23 -21.50
C ASN A 416 -5.70 51.92 -22.99
N GLN A 417 -5.23 50.77 -23.51
CA GLN A 417 -5.43 50.37 -24.90
C GLN A 417 -6.73 49.57 -25.08
N TYR A 418 -7.46 49.83 -26.17
CA TYR A 418 -8.68 49.10 -26.54
C TYR A 418 -8.33 47.68 -27.02
N GLY A 419 -9.01 46.64 -26.52
CA GLY A 419 -8.80 45.24 -26.95
C GLY A 419 -7.68 44.47 -26.22
N ASN A 420 -7.31 44.88 -25.01
CA ASN A 420 -6.22 44.29 -24.22
C ASN A 420 -6.54 42.94 -23.54
N GLU A 421 -7.72 42.33 -23.79
CA GLU A 421 -8.12 41.08 -23.13
C GLU A 421 -7.19 39.89 -23.41
N VAL A 422 -6.55 39.85 -24.58
CA VAL A 422 -5.54 38.82 -24.89
C VAL A 422 -4.34 38.93 -23.94
N VAL A 423 -3.88 40.16 -23.66
CA VAL A 423 -2.77 40.43 -22.74
C VAL A 423 -3.21 40.10 -21.30
N LYS A 424 -4.40 40.56 -20.88
CA LYS A 424 -4.95 40.25 -19.55
C LYS A 424 -5.07 38.74 -19.33
N ASN A 425 -5.56 37.97 -20.30
CA ASN A 425 -5.68 36.51 -20.19
C ASN A 425 -4.32 35.81 -20.04
N LYS A 426 -3.30 36.21 -20.80
CA LYS A 426 -1.95 35.66 -20.63
C LYS A 426 -1.31 36.04 -19.29
N LEU A 427 -1.55 37.26 -18.79
CA LEU A 427 -1.08 37.65 -17.46
C LEU A 427 -1.80 36.89 -16.35
N ARG A 428 -3.10 36.58 -16.52
CA ARG A 428 -3.86 35.73 -15.58
C ARG A 428 -3.27 34.32 -15.52
N SER A 429 -2.95 33.69 -16.65
CA SER A 429 -2.35 32.35 -16.64
C SER A 429 -0.93 32.35 -16.04
N LEU A 430 -0.18 33.44 -16.20
CA LEU A 430 1.13 33.61 -15.60
C LEU A 430 1.09 33.86 -14.08
N LEU A 431 0.18 34.72 -13.60
CA LEU A 431 0.21 35.25 -12.22
C LEU A 431 -0.89 34.70 -11.29
N LEU A 432 -2.00 34.18 -11.83
CA LEU A 432 -3.17 33.75 -11.07
C LEU A 432 -3.51 32.26 -11.27
N SER A 433 -2.50 31.42 -11.57
CA SER A 433 -2.72 29.98 -11.68
C SER A 433 -3.12 29.37 -10.33
N ASP A 434 -3.94 28.32 -10.34
CA ASP A 434 -4.67 27.80 -9.16
C ASP A 434 -3.78 27.35 -7.99
N ASP A 435 -2.46 27.24 -8.17
CA ASP A 435 -1.49 26.85 -7.13
C ASP A 435 -0.75 28.05 -6.49
N ASP A 436 -0.85 29.27 -7.03
CA ASP A 436 0.00 30.42 -6.60
C ASP A 436 -0.67 31.35 -5.58
N TYR A 437 -2.01 31.31 -5.48
CA TYR A 437 -2.78 32.20 -4.61
C TYR A 437 -2.45 32.03 -3.11
N LEU A 438 -1.85 30.90 -2.73
CA LEU A 438 -1.41 30.61 -1.37
C LEU A 438 -0.06 31.27 -1.01
N TYR A 439 0.73 31.70 -2.01
CA TYR A 439 2.10 32.19 -1.83
C TYR A 439 2.27 33.68 -2.17
N LEU A 440 1.29 34.27 -2.86
CA LEU A 440 1.24 35.71 -3.11
C LEU A 440 0.67 36.42 -1.87
N ASP A 441 1.49 36.61 -0.84
CA ASP A 441 1.13 37.48 0.27
C ASP A 441 0.90 38.92 -0.27
N SER A 442 -0.22 39.50 0.13
CA SER A 442 -0.61 40.89 -0.15
C SER A 442 0.44 41.92 0.30
N GLN A 443 1.30 41.59 1.27
CA GLN A 443 2.40 42.47 1.69
C GLN A 443 3.63 42.38 0.78
N SER A 444 4.08 41.18 0.40
CA SER A 444 5.29 40.99 -0.43
C SER A 444 5.13 41.40 -1.90
N TYR A 445 3.89 41.47 -2.39
CA TYR A 445 3.57 41.85 -3.79
C TYR A 445 2.63 43.05 -3.89
N SER A 446 2.63 43.94 -2.89
CA SER A 446 1.76 45.13 -2.84
C SER A 446 1.89 46.02 -4.08
N GLN A 447 3.08 46.06 -4.70
CA GLN A 447 3.37 46.79 -5.93
C GLN A 447 2.59 46.29 -7.16
N PHE A 448 2.17 45.02 -7.16
CA PHE A 448 1.32 44.46 -8.22
C PHE A 448 -0.17 44.62 -7.93
N LYS A 449 -0.57 45.30 -6.85
CA LYS A 449 -1.98 45.48 -6.49
C LYS A 449 -2.81 46.10 -7.62
N GLU A 450 -2.27 47.10 -8.31
CA GLU A 450 -2.95 47.73 -9.44
C GLU A 450 -3.00 46.82 -10.66
N LEU A 451 -1.91 46.11 -10.95
CA LEU A 451 -1.87 45.07 -11.99
C LEU A 451 -2.91 43.97 -11.72
N PHE A 452 -2.97 43.45 -10.48
CA PHE A 452 -3.93 42.44 -10.06
C PHE A 452 -5.37 42.92 -10.18
N ASN A 453 -5.65 44.15 -9.76
CA ASN A 453 -6.98 44.76 -9.93
C ASN A 453 -7.33 44.91 -11.42
N TRP A 454 -6.40 45.34 -12.26
CA TRP A 454 -6.62 45.52 -13.68
C TRP A 454 -6.82 44.19 -14.43
N ILE A 455 -6.03 43.16 -14.13
CA ILE A 455 -6.28 41.83 -14.69
C ILE A 455 -7.53 41.18 -14.07
N ALA A 456 -7.99 41.60 -12.90
CA ALA A 456 -9.28 41.15 -12.36
C ALA A 456 -10.49 41.81 -13.06
N GLN A 457 -10.33 43.01 -13.60
CA GLN A 457 -11.35 43.71 -14.40
C GLN A 457 -11.56 43.01 -15.75
N ARG A 458 -12.81 42.67 -16.06
CA ARG A 458 -13.23 42.08 -17.34
C ARG A 458 -14.19 43.01 -18.04
N ASP A 459 -13.92 43.29 -19.33
CA ASP A 459 -14.77 44.18 -20.14
C ASP A 459 -16.13 43.53 -20.45
N ASP A 460 -16.17 42.20 -20.51
CA ASP A 460 -17.39 41.40 -20.50
C ASP A 460 -17.64 40.84 -19.09
N LYS A 461 -18.62 41.38 -18.36
CA LYS A 461 -19.26 40.58 -17.31
C LYS A 461 -19.92 39.40 -18.01
N PRO A 462 -19.56 38.15 -17.70
CA PRO A 462 -20.23 37.01 -18.28
C PRO A 462 -21.69 37.07 -17.81
N ASN A 463 -22.64 37.22 -18.74
CA ASN A 463 -24.08 37.20 -18.43
C ASN A 463 -24.50 35.77 -18.11
N ILE A 464 -23.95 35.23 -17.02
CA ILE A 464 -24.29 33.92 -16.48
C ILE A 464 -25.50 34.13 -15.58
N PRO A 465 -26.60 33.38 -15.77
CA PRO A 465 -27.76 33.49 -14.91
C PRO A 465 -27.39 33.24 -13.44
N GLU A 466 -27.69 34.17 -12.55
CA GLU A 466 -27.69 33.89 -11.11
C GLU A 466 -28.82 32.90 -10.81
N PHE A 467 -28.54 31.88 -9.98
CA PHE A 467 -29.57 30.93 -9.54
C PHE A 467 -30.19 31.37 -8.21
N GLU A 468 -31.51 31.22 -8.11
CA GLU A 468 -32.25 31.61 -6.90
C GLU A 468 -32.27 30.50 -5.84
N ARG A 469 -32.44 29.22 -6.21
CA ARG A 469 -32.47 28.08 -5.27
C ARG A 469 -32.39 26.71 -5.97
N ILE A 470 -31.72 25.73 -5.35
CA ILE A 470 -31.64 24.34 -5.85
C ILE A 470 -32.21 23.36 -4.82
N ASN A 471 -33.44 22.91 -5.02
CA ASN A 471 -34.13 22.04 -4.04
C ASN A 471 -34.11 20.56 -4.44
N ASN A 472 -33.99 20.26 -5.72
CA ASN A 472 -34.01 18.89 -6.24
C ASN A 472 -33.11 18.75 -7.48
N LEU A 473 -32.94 17.51 -7.96
CA LEU A 473 -32.10 17.21 -9.13
C LEU A 473 -32.53 17.94 -10.41
N ASN A 474 -33.83 18.20 -10.63
CA ASN A 474 -34.29 18.91 -11.83
C ASN A 474 -33.83 20.36 -11.83
N ASP A 475 -33.85 21.00 -10.66
CA ASP A 475 -33.39 22.39 -10.51
C ASP A 475 -31.91 22.48 -10.90
N LEU A 476 -31.09 21.53 -10.43
CA LEU A 476 -29.67 21.45 -10.77
C LEU A 476 -29.43 21.17 -12.26
N ILE A 477 -30.11 20.18 -12.84
CA ILE A 477 -29.97 19.83 -14.26
C ILE A 477 -30.37 21.01 -15.16
N ASN A 478 -31.48 21.68 -14.83
CA ASN A 478 -31.93 22.86 -15.57
C ASN A 478 -30.94 24.02 -15.45
N TYR A 479 -30.38 24.24 -14.27
CA TYR A 479 -29.37 25.28 -14.06
C TYR A 479 -28.07 25.00 -14.82
N ILE A 480 -27.60 23.74 -14.81
CA ILE A 480 -26.45 23.31 -15.64
C ILE A 480 -26.74 23.57 -17.12
N LYS A 481 -27.93 23.20 -17.63
CA LYS A 481 -28.33 23.46 -19.03
C LYS A 481 -28.34 24.95 -19.38
N GLN A 482 -28.82 25.81 -18.48
CA GLN A 482 -28.79 27.27 -18.63
C GLN A 482 -27.35 27.80 -18.73
N ILE A 483 -26.47 27.38 -17.81
CA ILE A 483 -25.05 27.75 -17.83
C ILE A 483 -24.39 27.30 -19.14
N ILE A 484 -24.63 26.06 -19.57
CA ILE A 484 -24.09 25.54 -20.84
C ILE A 484 -24.55 26.41 -22.02
N THR A 485 -25.83 26.77 -22.09
CA THR A 485 -26.37 27.59 -23.19
C THR A 485 -25.77 29.00 -23.18
N SER A 486 -25.58 29.60 -22.00
CA SER A 486 -24.90 30.90 -21.84
C SER A 486 -23.41 30.85 -22.18
N ILE A 487 -22.76 29.69 -22.04
CA ILE A 487 -21.33 29.50 -22.38
C ILE A 487 -21.15 29.14 -23.86
N LEU A 488 -21.98 28.26 -24.45
CA LEU A 488 -21.83 27.77 -25.83
C LEU A 488 -22.20 28.79 -26.91
N THR A 489 -22.98 29.82 -26.56
CA THR A 489 -23.40 30.88 -27.49
C THR A 489 -22.29 31.90 -27.78
N LYS A 490 -21.16 31.85 -27.05
CA LYS A 490 -19.97 32.67 -27.30
C LYS A 490 -18.75 31.75 -27.40
N ASP A 491 -17.91 32.00 -28.40
CA ASP A 491 -16.83 31.14 -28.89
C ASP A 491 -16.09 30.29 -27.82
N ARG A 492 -15.84 29.00 -28.14
CA ARG A 492 -15.66 27.86 -27.21
C ARG A 492 -14.44 27.88 -26.24
N GLN A 493 -13.70 28.97 -26.07
CA GLN A 493 -12.38 28.91 -25.40
C GLN A 493 -12.01 30.05 -24.44
N GLN A 494 -12.96 30.88 -23.98
CA GLN A 494 -12.60 31.88 -22.98
C GLN A 494 -12.65 31.31 -21.54
N GLU A 495 -11.48 31.06 -20.96
CA GLU A 495 -11.25 30.80 -19.52
C GLU A 495 -12.00 31.80 -18.60
N ALA A 496 -12.29 32.98 -19.13
CA ALA A 496 -13.09 34.01 -18.50
C ALA A 496 -14.52 33.55 -18.12
N TYR A 497 -15.19 32.71 -18.91
CA TYR A 497 -16.56 32.26 -18.62
C TYR A 497 -16.57 30.96 -17.79
N LEU A 498 -15.51 30.17 -17.90
CA LEU A 498 -15.31 28.88 -17.25
C LEU A 498 -15.23 28.95 -15.72
N LYS A 499 -14.38 29.83 -15.19
CA LYS A 499 -14.11 29.90 -13.74
C LYS A 499 -15.33 30.38 -12.92
N PRO A 500 -16.05 31.45 -13.32
CA PRO A 500 -17.26 31.88 -12.61
C PRO A 500 -18.40 30.86 -12.71
N ALA A 501 -18.57 30.22 -13.87
CA ALA A 501 -19.57 29.17 -14.06
C ALA A 501 -19.29 27.95 -13.16
N SER A 502 -18.01 27.55 -13.07
CA SER A 502 -17.57 26.47 -12.18
C SER A 502 -17.88 26.77 -10.71
N LEU A 503 -17.62 28.00 -10.25
CA LEU A 503 -17.93 28.43 -8.89
C LEU A 503 -19.45 28.42 -8.61
N LEU A 504 -20.27 28.92 -9.53
CA LEU A 504 -21.73 28.94 -9.39
C LEU A 504 -22.30 27.52 -9.36
N LEU A 505 -21.78 26.61 -10.18
CA LEU A 505 -22.18 25.22 -10.17
C LEU A 505 -21.74 24.48 -8.90
N SER A 506 -20.53 24.72 -8.40
CA SER A 506 -20.12 24.16 -7.09
C SER A 506 -21.04 24.64 -5.96
N ARG A 507 -21.51 25.89 -6.01
CA ARG A 507 -22.51 26.40 -5.05
C ARG A 507 -23.86 25.70 -5.22
N ALA A 508 -24.35 25.57 -6.46
CA ALA A 508 -25.61 24.88 -6.76
C ALA A 508 -25.60 23.40 -6.31
N VAL A 509 -24.49 22.68 -6.53
CA VAL A 509 -24.30 21.30 -6.06
C VAL A 509 -24.27 21.22 -4.54
N ASN A 510 -23.58 22.15 -3.86
CA ASN A 510 -23.55 22.20 -2.41
C ASN A 510 -24.91 22.51 -1.78
N GLU A 511 -25.71 23.36 -2.43
CA GLU A 511 -27.06 23.64 -1.96
C GLU A 511 -27.96 22.41 -2.10
N LEU A 512 -27.90 21.72 -3.24
CA LEU A 512 -28.58 20.43 -3.41
C LEU A 512 -28.14 19.42 -2.35
N ARG A 513 -26.82 19.27 -2.14
CA ARG A 513 -26.26 18.36 -1.12
C ARG A 513 -26.82 18.67 0.26
N THR A 514 -26.86 19.94 0.64
CA THR A 514 -27.38 20.38 1.95
C THR A 514 -28.86 20.04 2.09
N ASN A 515 -29.65 20.28 1.04
CA ASN A 515 -31.07 19.95 1.02
C ASN A 515 -31.32 18.44 1.06
N LEU A 516 -30.57 17.65 0.29
CA LEU A 516 -30.64 16.19 0.31
C LEU A 516 -30.25 15.62 1.68
N LYS A 517 -29.19 16.13 2.30
CA LYS A 517 -28.77 15.74 3.65
C LYS A 517 -29.87 15.93 4.70
N GLN A 518 -30.65 17.01 4.59
CA GLN A 518 -31.78 17.29 5.49
C GLN A 518 -32.98 16.37 5.25
N GLN A 519 -33.16 15.89 4.02
CA GLN A 519 -34.29 15.01 3.66
C GLN A 519 -33.96 13.53 3.89
N ASP A 520 -32.85 13.07 3.32
CA ASP A 520 -32.37 11.68 3.34
C ASP A 520 -30.84 11.66 3.20
N ARG A 521 -30.16 11.26 4.27
CA ARG A 521 -28.69 11.19 4.30
C ARG A 521 -28.12 10.24 3.23
N PHE A 522 -28.84 9.20 2.81
CA PHE A 522 -28.38 8.32 1.73
C PHE A 522 -28.44 9.01 0.37
N SER A 523 -29.44 9.84 0.12
CA SER A 523 -29.53 10.65 -1.11
C SER A 523 -28.34 11.61 -1.25
N GLU A 524 -27.79 12.13 -0.13
CA GLU A 524 -26.51 12.86 -0.13
C GLU A 524 -25.36 11.97 -0.64
N PHE A 525 -25.24 10.74 -0.13
CA PHE A 525 -24.19 9.81 -0.54
C PHE A 525 -24.32 9.36 -2.00
N TYR A 526 -25.53 9.19 -2.51
CA TYR A 526 -25.77 8.90 -3.92
C TYR A 526 -25.33 10.05 -4.83
N LEU A 527 -25.58 11.30 -4.43
CA LEU A 527 -25.10 12.48 -5.15
C LEU A 527 -23.56 12.49 -5.17
N LEU A 528 -22.92 12.28 -4.03
CA LEU A 528 -21.46 12.23 -3.94
C LEU A 528 -20.87 11.08 -4.76
N ALA A 529 -21.45 9.88 -4.65
CA ALA A 529 -21.03 8.70 -5.41
C ALA A 529 -21.14 8.88 -6.92
N SER A 530 -22.14 9.65 -7.37
CA SER A 530 -22.34 9.97 -8.78
C SER A 530 -21.36 11.01 -9.31
N LEU A 531 -20.85 11.88 -8.44
CA LEU A 531 -19.86 12.90 -8.81
C LEU A 531 -18.42 12.39 -8.75
N LEU A 532 -18.16 11.29 -8.03
CA LEU A 532 -16.84 10.65 -7.89
C LEU A 532 -16.11 10.40 -9.22
N PRO A 533 -16.75 9.90 -10.30
CA PRO A 533 -16.07 9.67 -11.59
C PRO A 533 -15.57 10.95 -12.27
N LEU A 534 -16.09 12.12 -11.89
CA LEU A 534 -15.73 13.41 -12.48
C LEU A 534 -14.51 14.09 -11.80
N GLY A 535 -13.89 13.43 -10.81
CA GLY A 535 -12.66 13.85 -10.14
C GLY A 535 -12.84 14.32 -8.68
N ASN A 536 -11.74 14.76 -8.05
CA ASN A 536 -11.60 14.91 -6.59
C ASN A 536 -12.78 15.60 -5.87
N ILE A 537 -13.42 14.83 -4.97
CA ILE A 537 -14.20 15.32 -3.84
C ILE A 537 -13.21 15.53 -2.70
N LEU A 538 -12.78 16.78 -2.47
CA LEU A 538 -12.01 17.13 -1.29
C LEU A 538 -12.96 17.71 -0.23
N GLU A 539 -12.78 17.23 1.00
CA GLU A 539 -13.41 17.67 2.24
C GLU A 539 -14.92 17.39 2.39
N TYR A 540 -15.26 16.25 3.02
CA TYR A 540 -16.63 15.90 3.39
C TYR A 540 -17.24 16.82 4.48
N GLU A 541 -16.45 17.68 5.13
CA GLU A 541 -16.95 18.60 6.17
C GLU A 541 -16.48 20.07 6.06
N HIS A 542 -15.55 20.39 5.16
CA HIS A 542 -15.11 21.77 4.92
C HIS A 542 -15.30 22.13 3.44
N TYR A 543 -15.76 23.36 3.22
CA TYR A 543 -16.30 23.82 1.95
C TYR A 543 -15.21 23.96 0.87
N TRP A 544 -15.04 22.97 -0.03
CA TRP A 544 -14.71 23.20 -1.45
C TRP A 544 -14.73 21.93 -2.31
N PHE A 545 -15.74 21.78 -3.17
CA PHE A 545 -15.59 20.98 -4.39
C PHE A 545 -14.57 21.67 -5.29
N SER A 546 -13.29 21.27 -5.28
CA SER A 546 -12.31 21.81 -6.25
C SER A 546 -11.35 20.74 -6.78
N LYS A 547 -11.37 20.60 -8.12
CA LYS A 547 -10.24 20.85 -9.06
C LYS A 547 -10.51 20.22 -10.45
N LYS A 548 -11.50 19.32 -10.60
CA LYS A 548 -11.71 18.60 -11.88
C LYS A 548 -13.14 18.52 -12.43
N ILE A 549 -14.17 18.73 -11.62
CA ILE A 549 -15.55 18.38 -12.03
C ILE A 549 -16.08 19.24 -13.20
N LEU A 550 -15.49 20.40 -13.53
CA LEU A 550 -16.10 21.33 -14.48
C LEU A 550 -15.11 21.88 -15.52
N HIS A 551 -14.32 21.00 -16.12
CA HIS A 551 -13.85 21.28 -17.48
C HIS A 551 -15.07 21.25 -18.43
N ILE A 552 -15.23 22.24 -19.31
CA ILE A 552 -16.42 22.40 -20.18
C ILE A 552 -16.81 21.11 -20.93
N SER A 553 -15.82 20.24 -21.20
CA SER A 553 -15.99 18.96 -21.85
C SER A 553 -16.87 17.95 -21.08
N ASN A 554 -17.08 18.14 -19.78
CA ASN A 554 -17.72 17.13 -18.93
C ASN A 554 -19.16 17.50 -18.52
N TYR A 555 -19.69 18.66 -18.94
CA TYR A 555 -21.04 19.07 -18.57
C TYR A 555 -22.13 18.17 -19.16
N GLU A 556 -21.95 17.69 -20.39
CA GLU A 556 -22.86 16.71 -21.00
C GLU A 556 -22.84 15.38 -20.26
N GLU A 557 -21.68 14.97 -19.77
CA GLU A 557 -21.50 13.75 -18.97
C GLU A 557 -22.12 13.91 -17.58
N LEU A 558 -21.94 15.06 -16.93
CA LEU A 558 -22.59 15.41 -15.67
C LEU A 558 -24.11 15.38 -15.80
N ILE A 559 -24.68 15.98 -16.87
CA ILE A 559 -26.13 15.91 -17.12
C ILE A 559 -26.57 14.45 -17.30
N LYS A 560 -25.85 13.64 -18.07
CA LYS A 560 -26.18 12.21 -18.27
C LYS A 560 -26.17 11.45 -16.94
N ILE A 561 -25.18 11.68 -16.08
CA ILE A 561 -25.08 11.05 -14.77
C ILE A 561 -26.26 11.46 -13.87
N LEU A 562 -26.57 12.76 -13.79
CA LEU A 562 -27.67 13.27 -12.97
C LEU A 562 -29.05 12.83 -13.50
N GLU A 563 -29.22 12.74 -14.82
CA GLU A 563 -30.44 12.22 -15.45
C GLU A 563 -30.59 10.71 -15.26
N ALA A 564 -29.48 9.96 -15.17
CA ALA A 564 -29.49 8.54 -14.81
C ALA A 564 -29.88 8.33 -13.34
N GLU A 565 -29.35 9.14 -12.42
CA GLU A 565 -29.74 9.14 -11.00
C GLU A 565 -31.23 9.41 -10.81
N LYS A 566 -31.78 10.36 -11.57
CA LYS A 566 -33.21 10.67 -11.54
C LYS A 566 -34.09 9.46 -11.90
N LYS A 567 -33.59 8.53 -12.71
CA LYS A 567 -34.30 7.33 -13.17
C LYS A 567 -34.02 6.11 -12.30
N ASP A 568 -33.11 6.19 -11.34
CA ASP A 568 -32.77 5.08 -10.44
C ASP A 568 -33.80 5.02 -9.30
N ASP A 569 -34.65 3.99 -9.32
CA ASP A 569 -35.66 3.74 -8.30
C ASP A 569 -35.07 3.48 -6.89
N LEU A 570 -33.75 3.27 -6.76
CA LEU A 570 -33.03 3.10 -5.49
C LEU A 570 -32.15 4.30 -5.10
N GLY A 571 -31.97 5.27 -6.02
CA GLY A 571 -31.06 6.40 -5.90
C GLY A 571 -31.61 7.60 -5.13
N ILE A 572 -31.26 8.81 -5.58
CA ILE A 572 -31.62 10.09 -4.95
C ILE A 572 -33.14 10.29 -4.92
N GLY A 573 -33.71 10.48 -3.73
CA GLY A 573 -35.15 10.74 -3.55
C GLY A 573 -36.04 9.49 -3.68
N SER A 574 -35.46 8.29 -3.68
CA SER A 574 -36.21 7.02 -3.69
C SER A 574 -37.16 6.89 -2.50
N THR A 575 -38.41 6.52 -2.77
CA THR A 575 -39.42 6.19 -1.75
C THR A 575 -39.42 4.70 -1.38
N ASN A 576 -38.50 3.91 -1.95
CA ASN A 576 -38.38 2.48 -1.72
C ASN A 576 -37.87 2.20 -0.29
N LYS A 577 -38.66 1.45 0.50
CA LYS A 577 -38.36 1.16 1.91
C LYS A 577 -37.31 0.06 2.12
N ASN A 578 -36.80 -0.58 1.06
CA ASN A 578 -35.80 -1.63 1.21
C ASN A 578 -34.38 -1.05 1.37
N LEU A 579 -34.01 -0.78 2.61
CA LEU A 579 -32.72 -0.22 3.01
C LEU A 579 -31.53 -1.07 2.52
N GLU A 580 -31.61 -2.39 2.60
CA GLU A 580 -30.52 -3.29 2.20
C GLU A 580 -30.23 -3.21 0.69
N LYS A 581 -31.28 -3.11 -0.14
CA LYS A 581 -31.12 -2.89 -1.58
C LYS A 581 -30.56 -1.51 -1.90
N ARG A 582 -30.98 -0.47 -1.17
CA ARG A 582 -30.46 0.89 -1.34
C ARG A 582 -29.00 0.99 -0.92
N GLU A 583 -28.58 0.35 0.16
CA GLU A 583 -27.19 0.31 0.57
C GLU A 583 -26.32 -0.52 -0.37
N ALA A 584 -26.82 -1.67 -0.83
CA ALA A 584 -26.13 -2.50 -1.82
C ALA A 584 -25.90 -1.76 -3.15
N ASN A 585 -26.92 -1.04 -3.65
CA ASN A 585 -26.83 -0.26 -4.88
C ASN A 585 -25.85 0.91 -4.77
N LEU A 586 -25.83 1.61 -3.63
CA LEU A 586 -24.86 2.67 -3.36
C LEU A 586 -23.42 2.13 -3.36
N ALA A 587 -23.19 1.02 -2.66
CA ALA A 587 -21.88 0.38 -2.61
C ALA A 587 -21.42 -0.12 -3.99
N LEU A 588 -22.33 -0.71 -4.77
CA LEU A 588 -22.07 -1.20 -6.12
C LEU A 588 -21.73 -0.05 -7.08
N LYS A 589 -22.42 1.08 -6.98
CA LYS A 589 -22.14 2.28 -7.77
C LYS A 589 -20.73 2.84 -7.52
N ILE A 590 -20.32 2.93 -6.26
CA ILE A 590 -18.96 3.36 -5.89
C ILE A 590 -17.93 2.33 -6.40
N LEU A 591 -18.24 1.05 -6.29
CA LEU A 591 -17.36 -0.02 -6.77
C LEU A 591 -17.21 -0.07 -8.29
N ASN A 592 -18.23 0.33 -9.05
CA ASN A 592 -18.26 0.29 -10.52
C ASN A 592 -17.69 1.53 -11.19
N ALA A 593 -17.30 2.57 -10.44
CA ALA A 593 -16.59 3.70 -11.00
C ALA A 593 -15.23 3.23 -11.56
N ASP A 594 -15.03 3.30 -12.88
CA ASP A 594 -13.76 2.97 -13.54
C ASP A 594 -12.71 4.03 -13.18
N THR A 595 -11.93 3.79 -12.13
CA THR A 595 -10.95 4.77 -11.64
C THR A 595 -9.57 4.62 -12.26
N ILE A 596 -9.01 5.75 -12.70
CA ILE A 596 -7.57 5.90 -13.00
C ILE A 596 -6.78 5.75 -11.69
N TRP A 597 -5.67 4.99 -11.73
CA TRP A 597 -4.84 4.64 -10.56
C TRP A 597 -4.42 5.82 -9.67
N SER A 598 -4.37 7.05 -10.21
CA SER A 598 -3.97 8.27 -9.49
C SER A 598 -4.98 8.74 -8.43
N GLU A 599 -6.23 8.26 -8.45
CA GLU A 599 -7.30 8.73 -7.52
C GLU A 599 -7.81 7.62 -6.59
N ARG A 600 -7.19 6.42 -6.65
CA ARG A 600 -7.59 5.23 -5.90
C ARG A 600 -7.60 5.45 -4.38
N GLU A 601 -6.65 6.22 -3.85
CA GLU A 601 -6.57 6.52 -2.42
C GLU A 601 -7.78 7.32 -1.91
N ASN A 602 -8.33 8.23 -2.71
CA ASN A 602 -9.51 9.02 -2.36
C ASN A 602 -10.78 8.15 -2.32
N TYR A 603 -10.89 7.17 -3.22
CA TYR A 603 -11.99 6.20 -3.21
C TYR A 603 -11.90 5.26 -2.01
N ILE A 604 -10.69 4.80 -1.67
CA ILE A 604 -10.45 3.98 -0.46
C ILE A 604 -10.84 4.77 0.79
N TYR A 605 -10.39 6.02 0.87
CA TYR A 605 -10.74 6.92 1.97
C TYR A 605 -12.26 7.13 2.06
N PHE A 606 -12.93 7.40 0.94
CA PHE A 606 -14.39 7.58 0.90
C PHE A 606 -15.12 6.30 1.35
N ILE A 607 -14.71 5.13 0.87
CA ILE A 607 -15.32 3.85 1.27
C ILE A 607 -15.13 3.61 2.78
N ASN A 608 -13.90 3.71 3.28
CA ASN A 608 -13.58 3.32 4.66
C ASN A 608 -13.98 4.38 5.70
N SER A 609 -13.87 5.66 5.36
CA SER A 609 -14.06 6.76 6.30
C SER A 609 -15.45 7.39 6.22
N ILE A 610 -16.14 7.25 5.08
CA ILE A 610 -17.45 7.88 4.84
C ILE A 610 -18.53 6.83 4.61
N LEU A 611 -18.38 5.91 3.65
CA LEU A 611 -19.45 4.94 3.33
C LEU A 611 -19.66 3.92 4.46
N VAL A 612 -18.63 3.12 4.78
CA VAL A 612 -18.72 2.00 5.74
C VAL A 612 -19.24 2.41 7.12
N PRO A 613 -18.77 3.52 7.73
CA PRO A 613 -19.28 3.97 9.02
C PRO A 613 -20.77 4.34 8.99
N ASN A 614 -21.27 4.81 7.85
CA ASN A 614 -22.63 5.30 7.69
C ASN A 614 -23.63 4.27 7.14
N LEU A 615 -23.18 3.08 6.74
CA LEU A 615 -24.07 1.95 6.42
C LEU A 615 -24.80 1.47 7.68
N GLN A 616 -26.02 0.95 7.53
CA GLN A 616 -26.82 0.39 8.62
C GLN A 616 -26.96 -1.14 8.49
N CYS A 617 -26.89 -1.70 7.28
CA CYS A 617 -27.00 -3.13 7.05
C CYS A 617 -25.68 -3.87 7.34
N ALA A 618 -25.71 -4.74 8.35
CA ALA A 618 -24.57 -5.57 8.74
C ALA A 618 -24.10 -6.51 7.62
N SER A 619 -25.01 -6.99 6.77
CA SER A 619 -24.71 -7.81 5.58
C SER A 619 -23.83 -7.06 4.58
N ILE A 620 -24.18 -5.81 4.26
CA ILE A 620 -23.42 -4.96 3.34
C ILE A 620 -22.07 -4.60 3.93
N LYS A 621 -22.02 -4.21 5.22
CA LYS A 621 -20.74 -3.99 5.93
C LYS A 621 -19.84 -5.22 5.86
N SER A 622 -20.39 -6.40 6.16
CA SER A 622 -19.66 -7.66 6.13
C SER A 622 -19.14 -8.00 4.73
N ILE A 623 -19.89 -7.70 3.66
CA ILE A 623 -19.42 -7.91 2.28
C ILE A 623 -18.23 -6.99 2.00
N LEU A 624 -18.33 -5.70 2.34
CA LEU A 624 -17.27 -4.72 2.10
C LEU A 624 -16.01 -5.00 2.93
N THR A 625 -16.14 -5.42 4.20
CA THR A 625 -14.98 -5.76 5.05
C THR A 625 -14.35 -7.09 4.68
N ARG A 626 -15.14 -8.13 4.37
CA ARG A 626 -14.64 -9.46 4.00
C ARG A 626 -13.80 -9.45 2.73
N PHE A 627 -14.16 -8.64 1.75
CA PHE A 627 -13.42 -8.50 0.50
C PHE A 627 -12.40 -7.34 0.53
N ASN A 628 -12.13 -6.77 1.71
CA ASN A 628 -11.18 -5.66 1.92
C ASN A 628 -11.32 -4.55 0.86
N VAL A 629 -12.56 -4.15 0.62
CA VAL A 629 -12.93 -3.33 -0.54
C VAL A 629 -12.31 -1.95 -0.42
N GLY A 630 -11.34 -1.70 -1.30
CA GLY A 630 -10.49 -0.52 -1.32
C GLY A 630 -9.05 -0.89 -1.67
N LEU A 631 -8.54 -2.01 -1.13
CA LEU A 631 -7.12 -2.35 -1.24
C LEU A 631 -6.83 -3.55 -2.18
N SER A 632 -7.83 -4.32 -2.63
CA SER A 632 -7.59 -5.60 -3.35
C SER A 632 -8.28 -5.74 -4.73
N TYR A 633 -7.90 -6.79 -5.49
CA TYR A 633 -8.51 -7.23 -6.75
C TYR A 633 -9.84 -7.99 -6.56
N GLU A 634 -10.37 -8.08 -5.34
CA GLU A 634 -11.56 -8.87 -4.97
C GLU A 634 -12.88 -8.09 -5.15
N GLN A 635 -12.81 -6.84 -5.62
CA GLN A 635 -13.96 -5.99 -5.94
C GLN A 635 -14.98 -6.69 -6.85
N HIS A 636 -14.54 -7.60 -7.71
CA HIS A 636 -15.41 -8.35 -8.61
C HIS A 636 -16.39 -9.29 -7.88
N GLU A 637 -15.95 -9.96 -6.80
CA GLU A 637 -16.83 -10.85 -6.02
C GLU A 637 -17.74 -10.04 -5.10
N ALA A 638 -17.25 -8.94 -4.53
CA ALA A 638 -18.09 -7.98 -3.82
C ALA A 638 -19.20 -7.42 -4.73
N ARG A 639 -18.87 -7.03 -5.99
CA ARG A 639 -19.85 -6.55 -6.98
C ARG A 639 -20.93 -7.60 -7.27
N LYS A 640 -20.57 -8.87 -7.43
CA LYS A 640 -21.55 -9.96 -7.66
C LYS A 640 -22.50 -10.15 -6.48
N GLU A 641 -21.97 -10.17 -5.26
CA GLU A 641 -22.79 -10.36 -4.07
C GLU A 641 -23.74 -9.18 -3.84
N LEU A 642 -23.26 -7.95 -4.02
CA LEU A 642 -24.10 -6.75 -3.94
C LEU A 642 -25.16 -6.73 -5.04
N GLN A 643 -24.82 -7.15 -6.27
CA GLN A 643 -25.76 -7.23 -7.39
C GLN A 643 -26.89 -8.23 -7.12
N ASN A 644 -26.57 -9.38 -6.52
CA ASN A 644 -27.55 -10.40 -6.13
C ASN A 644 -28.53 -9.91 -5.04
N ILE A 645 -28.10 -8.99 -4.17
CA ILE A 645 -28.98 -8.38 -3.16
C ILE A 645 -29.99 -7.44 -3.81
N ILE A 646 -29.54 -6.63 -4.78
CA ILE A 646 -30.37 -5.65 -5.49
C ILE A 646 -31.41 -6.36 -6.36
N ASN A 647 -30.92 -7.24 -7.22
CA ASN A 647 -31.70 -8.05 -8.15
C ASN A 647 -31.41 -9.52 -7.87
N PRO A 648 -32.17 -10.16 -6.97
CA PRO A 648 -32.06 -11.59 -6.73
C PRO A 648 -32.40 -12.29 -8.05
N ILE A 649 -31.39 -12.83 -8.72
CA ILE A 649 -31.60 -13.52 -9.99
C ILE A 649 -32.45 -14.76 -9.69
N PRO A 650 -33.67 -14.89 -10.24
CA PRO A 650 -34.37 -16.16 -10.23
C PRO A 650 -33.48 -17.15 -10.98
N LYS A 651 -33.20 -18.32 -10.39
CA LYS A 651 -32.43 -19.38 -11.07
C LYS A 651 -33.13 -19.77 -12.37
N VAL A 652 -32.77 -19.14 -13.48
CA VAL A 652 -33.13 -19.51 -14.86
C VAL A 652 -31.95 -19.15 -15.77
N GLU A 653 -31.76 -20.05 -16.73
CA GLU A 653 -30.64 -20.28 -17.61
C GLU A 653 -30.31 -19.14 -18.61
N THR A 654 -29.08 -19.17 -19.13
CA THR A 654 -28.48 -18.37 -20.23
C THR A 654 -28.09 -16.92 -19.89
N GLY A 655 -26.91 -16.36 -20.19
CA GLY A 655 -25.74 -16.77 -20.98
C GLY A 655 -25.29 -15.58 -21.84
N THR A 656 -24.04 -15.11 -21.71
CA THR A 656 -23.28 -14.48 -22.81
C THR A 656 -21.78 -14.49 -22.50
N GLY A 657 -20.98 -15.02 -23.45
CA GLY A 657 -19.52 -14.97 -23.45
C GLY A 657 -18.82 -16.32 -23.26
N ILE A 658 -18.70 -17.10 -24.34
CA ILE A 658 -17.70 -18.16 -24.66
C ILE A 658 -18.22 -19.00 -25.88
N ASN A 659 -19.52 -18.98 -26.16
CA ASN A 659 -20.13 -19.82 -27.20
C ASN A 659 -19.74 -19.51 -28.65
N ASP A 660 -19.08 -18.39 -28.93
CA ASP A 660 -18.53 -18.14 -30.27
C ASP A 660 -17.30 -19.01 -30.60
N ILE A 661 -16.72 -19.71 -29.61
CA ILE A 661 -15.56 -20.60 -29.80
C ILE A 661 -15.99 -22.08 -29.91
N LEU A 662 -17.28 -22.40 -29.69
CA LEU A 662 -17.80 -23.77 -29.69
C LEU A 662 -18.95 -23.94 -30.68
N LYS A 663 -18.67 -23.81 -31.99
CA LYS A 663 -19.46 -24.54 -32.99
C LYS A 663 -18.86 -25.95 -33.14
N PRO A 664 -19.60 -27.02 -32.82
CA PRO A 664 -19.10 -28.38 -32.99
C PRO A 664 -19.17 -28.79 -34.47
N VAL A 665 -18.08 -29.36 -34.98
CA VAL A 665 -18.14 -30.28 -36.11
C VAL A 665 -18.90 -31.52 -35.64
N SER A 666 -19.96 -31.84 -36.36
CA SER A 666 -20.91 -32.91 -36.12
C SER A 666 -20.25 -34.30 -36.06
N ASN A 667 -20.62 -35.13 -35.08
CA ASN A 667 -21.41 -36.35 -35.28
C ASN A 667 -21.56 -37.18 -34.00
N ASN A 668 -22.81 -37.30 -33.56
CA ASN A 668 -23.51 -38.43 -32.94
C ASN A 668 -22.76 -39.39 -31.98
N GLU A 669 -23.02 -39.23 -30.67
CA GLU A 669 -23.58 -40.26 -29.77
C GLU A 669 -23.96 -39.61 -28.41
N PRO A 670 -24.95 -40.14 -27.65
CA PRO A 670 -25.63 -39.40 -26.59
C PRO A 670 -24.83 -39.39 -25.28
N ILE A 671 -24.47 -38.21 -24.79
CA ILE A 671 -23.91 -38.04 -23.43
C ILE A 671 -25.05 -37.60 -22.51
N ALA A 672 -25.23 -38.36 -21.43
CA ALA A 672 -26.23 -38.15 -20.40
C ALA A 672 -26.11 -36.76 -19.76
N THR A 673 -27.28 -36.14 -19.57
CA THR A 673 -27.48 -34.87 -18.87
C THR A 673 -27.10 -34.98 -17.39
N TRP A 674 -26.27 -34.05 -16.89
CA TRP A 674 -26.11 -33.81 -15.46
C TRP A 674 -26.69 -32.45 -15.09
N SER A 675 -27.67 -32.46 -14.18
CA SER A 675 -28.28 -31.29 -13.55
C SER A 675 -27.51 -30.91 -12.26
N PRO A 676 -27.38 -29.63 -11.93
CA PRO A 676 -26.68 -29.19 -10.72
C PRO A 676 -27.62 -29.24 -9.51
N ASN A 677 -27.69 -30.40 -8.84
CA ASN A 677 -28.23 -30.50 -7.47
C ASN A 677 -27.07 -30.77 -6.49
N ASP A 678 -27.08 -30.01 -5.39
CA ASP A 678 -26.29 -30.15 -4.16
C ASP A 678 -24.87 -30.74 -4.28
N SER A 679 -23.85 -29.87 -4.20
CA SER A 679 -22.45 -30.27 -4.05
C SER A 679 -22.09 -30.79 -2.65
N SER A 680 -23.04 -31.34 -1.91
CA SER A 680 -22.76 -32.21 -0.77
C SER A 680 -22.90 -33.67 -1.22
N LYS A 681 -21.75 -34.31 -1.50
CA LYS A 681 -21.54 -35.74 -1.84
C LYS A 681 -21.58 -36.11 -3.33
N VAL A 682 -20.61 -35.62 -4.11
CA VAL A 682 -20.06 -36.40 -5.23
C VAL A 682 -18.90 -37.23 -4.67
N PRO A 683 -18.82 -38.55 -4.93
CA PRO A 683 -17.69 -39.35 -4.47
C PRO A 683 -16.40 -38.78 -5.07
N LEU A 684 -15.38 -38.52 -4.24
CA LEU A 684 -14.06 -38.14 -4.75
C LEU A 684 -13.55 -39.27 -5.66
N SER A 685 -12.77 -38.92 -6.69
CA SER A 685 -12.05 -39.97 -7.41
C SER A 685 -11.16 -40.74 -6.42
N SER A 686 -11.11 -42.06 -6.59
CA SER A 686 -10.39 -42.92 -5.63
C SER A 686 -8.91 -42.55 -5.48
N ASP A 687 -8.33 -41.87 -6.46
CA ASP A 687 -6.95 -41.42 -6.43
C ASP A 687 -6.77 -40.05 -5.76
N LEU A 688 -7.70 -39.10 -5.93
CA LEU A 688 -7.70 -37.83 -5.22
C LEU A 688 -7.92 -38.03 -3.72
N GLU A 689 -8.89 -38.86 -3.35
CA GLU A 689 -9.16 -39.19 -1.95
C GLU A 689 -7.93 -39.81 -1.28
N LYS A 690 -7.32 -40.83 -1.90
CA LYS A 690 -6.09 -41.46 -1.39
C LYS A 690 -4.93 -40.48 -1.23
N VAL A 691 -4.74 -39.55 -2.17
CA VAL A 691 -3.65 -38.55 -2.06
C VAL A 691 -3.95 -37.56 -0.95
N LEU A 692 -5.16 -37.03 -0.85
CA LEU A 692 -5.56 -36.10 0.20
C LEU A 692 -5.47 -36.73 1.60
N GLU A 693 -5.90 -37.98 1.76
CA GLU A 693 -5.78 -38.73 3.01
C GLU A 693 -4.32 -38.95 3.39
N SER A 694 -3.48 -39.32 2.43
CA SER A 694 -2.05 -39.56 2.68
C SER A 694 -1.27 -38.30 3.09
N LEU A 695 -1.77 -37.13 2.69
CA LEU A 695 -1.19 -35.82 2.98
C LEU A 695 -1.85 -35.09 4.16
N ASP A 696 -2.87 -35.69 4.80
CA ASP A 696 -3.69 -35.04 5.85
C ASP A 696 -4.35 -33.72 5.38
N LEU A 697 -4.78 -33.68 4.11
CA LEU A 697 -5.40 -32.50 3.47
C LEU A 697 -6.91 -32.62 3.26
N THR A 698 -7.51 -33.78 3.50
CA THR A 698 -8.94 -34.06 3.20
C THR A 698 -9.89 -33.03 3.80
N LYS A 699 -9.63 -32.56 5.03
CA LYS A 699 -10.45 -31.54 5.71
C LYS A 699 -10.45 -30.17 5.01
N TYR A 700 -9.40 -29.88 4.25
CA TYR A 700 -9.23 -28.60 3.58
C TYR A 700 -9.76 -28.59 2.14
N TYR A 701 -10.21 -29.73 1.64
CA TYR A 701 -10.77 -29.83 0.31
C TYR A 701 -12.29 -29.53 0.30
N PRO A 702 -12.81 -28.89 -0.77
CA PRO A 702 -12.10 -28.08 -1.76
C PRO A 702 -11.89 -26.64 -1.27
N GLY A 703 -10.69 -26.08 -1.44
CA GLY A 703 -10.42 -24.65 -1.26
C GLY A 703 -10.61 -24.06 0.14
N LYS A 704 -10.57 -24.86 1.21
CA LYS A 704 -10.79 -24.43 2.61
C LYS A 704 -9.51 -24.12 3.38
N LEU A 705 -8.33 -24.41 2.82
CA LEU A 705 -7.06 -24.03 3.45
C LEU A 705 -6.86 -22.51 3.31
N GLY A 706 -7.09 -21.77 4.41
CA GLY A 706 -6.99 -20.32 4.50
C GLY A 706 -5.73 -19.85 5.24
N ARG A 707 -5.69 -18.55 5.57
CA ARG A 707 -4.53 -17.93 6.21
C ARG A 707 -4.27 -18.49 7.61
N GLU A 708 -5.31 -18.64 8.42
CA GLU A 708 -5.19 -19.16 9.79
C GLU A 708 -4.62 -20.58 9.83
N GLU A 709 -5.11 -21.45 8.93
CA GLU A 709 -4.62 -22.83 8.83
C GLU A 709 -3.17 -22.88 8.35
N VAL A 710 -2.81 -22.00 7.40
CA VAL A 710 -1.43 -21.89 6.89
C VAL A 710 -0.48 -21.38 7.98
N TYR A 711 -0.88 -20.34 8.73
CA TYR A 711 -0.10 -19.86 9.88
C TYR A 711 0.13 -20.96 10.90
N THR A 712 -0.91 -21.71 11.24
CA THR A 712 -0.84 -22.87 12.14
C THR A 712 0.13 -23.94 11.60
N ILE A 713 0.12 -24.22 10.29
CA ILE A 713 1.05 -25.18 9.67
C ILE A 713 2.51 -24.71 9.80
N THR A 714 2.76 -23.40 9.69
CA THR A 714 4.11 -22.82 9.75
C THR A 714 4.67 -22.64 11.16
N GLU A 715 3.82 -22.39 12.17
CA GLU A 715 4.24 -22.08 13.55
C GLU A 715 4.92 -23.29 14.24
N TYR A 716 4.56 -24.52 13.85
CA TYR A 716 5.12 -25.76 14.42
C TYR A 716 6.40 -26.28 13.74
N SER A 717 6.88 -25.64 12.67
CA SER A 717 7.87 -26.23 11.74
C SER A 717 9.24 -25.52 11.75
N LEU A 718 9.65 -24.98 12.91
CA LEU A 718 10.94 -24.29 13.11
C LEU A 718 12.16 -25.23 13.15
N GLN A 719 11.95 -26.55 13.23
CA GLN A 719 13.03 -27.52 13.05
C GLN A 719 13.10 -27.92 11.57
N GLN A 720 14.14 -27.49 10.86
CA GLN A 720 14.42 -27.87 9.47
C GLN A 720 14.84 -29.34 9.38
N SER A 721 13.91 -30.27 9.60
CA SER A 721 14.10 -31.69 9.30
C SER A 721 13.43 -32.04 7.98
N SER A 722 14.11 -32.85 7.17
CA SER A 722 13.49 -33.52 6.02
C SER A 722 12.24 -34.30 6.46
N PRO A 723 11.19 -34.38 5.62
CA PRO A 723 9.93 -35.03 5.99
C PRO A 723 10.18 -36.47 6.46
N LYS A 724 9.59 -36.85 7.59
CA LYS A 724 9.72 -38.20 8.18
C LYS A 724 8.61 -39.15 7.75
N ASN A 725 7.49 -38.59 7.28
CA ASN A 725 6.32 -39.34 6.78
C ASN A 725 5.61 -38.56 5.66
N THR A 726 4.64 -39.20 4.99
CA THR A 726 3.90 -38.62 3.85
C THR A 726 3.05 -37.40 4.26
N GLN A 727 2.49 -37.38 5.46
CA GLN A 727 1.63 -36.30 5.95
C GLN A 727 2.40 -34.99 6.17
N GLU A 728 3.71 -35.07 6.40
CA GLU A 728 4.59 -33.91 6.54
C GLU A 728 4.96 -33.27 5.19
N LEU A 729 4.77 -33.95 4.05
CA LEU A 729 5.20 -33.43 2.74
C LEU A 729 4.50 -32.12 2.38
N ALA A 730 3.18 -32.03 2.60
CA ALA A 730 2.44 -30.82 2.29
C ALA A 730 2.83 -29.65 3.20
N LYS A 731 3.01 -29.93 4.50
CA LYS A 731 3.47 -28.96 5.50
C LYS A 731 4.89 -28.47 5.18
N HIS A 732 5.79 -29.37 4.80
CA HIS A 732 7.15 -29.05 4.40
C HIS A 732 7.19 -28.13 3.16
N PHE A 733 6.39 -28.45 2.14
CA PHE A 733 6.28 -27.61 0.93
C PHE A 733 5.79 -26.20 1.27
N ILE A 734 4.68 -26.09 2.01
CA ILE A 734 4.05 -24.81 2.38
C ILE A 734 4.97 -23.97 3.26
N THR A 735 5.56 -24.56 4.31
CA THR A 735 6.45 -23.85 5.26
C THR A 735 7.67 -23.25 4.56
N ASN A 736 8.32 -24.04 3.69
CA ASN A 736 9.51 -23.58 2.98
C ASN A 736 9.16 -22.50 1.94
N LEU A 737 8.08 -22.66 1.18
CA LEU A 737 7.63 -21.61 0.26
C LEU A 737 7.31 -20.29 0.96
N ILE A 738 6.64 -20.35 2.11
CA ILE A 738 6.34 -19.15 2.92
C ILE A 738 7.61 -18.46 3.43
N SER A 739 8.67 -19.23 3.62
CA SER A 739 9.99 -18.70 3.98
C SER A 739 10.87 -18.35 2.76
N PHE A 740 10.32 -18.31 1.54
CA PHE A 740 11.06 -18.11 0.28
C PHE A 740 12.23 -19.08 0.10
N ASN A 741 12.10 -20.29 0.65
CA ASN A 741 13.11 -21.32 0.59
C ASN A 741 12.76 -22.32 -0.53
N TYR A 742 13.55 -22.35 -1.59
CA TYR A 742 13.33 -23.26 -2.72
C TYR A 742 13.50 -24.73 -2.32
N GLU A 743 14.17 -25.02 -1.20
CA GLU A 743 14.38 -26.37 -0.65
C GLU A 743 13.07 -27.09 -0.32
N GLY A 744 11.93 -26.38 -0.22
CA GLY A 744 10.60 -26.97 -0.11
C GLY A 744 10.25 -27.95 -1.22
N ARG A 745 10.94 -27.88 -2.36
CA ARG A 745 10.85 -28.86 -3.45
C ARG A 745 11.37 -30.26 -3.08
N LYS A 746 12.18 -30.40 -2.03
CA LYS A 746 12.83 -31.67 -1.65
C LYS A 746 11.84 -32.57 -0.90
N LEU A 747 10.85 -33.05 -1.63
CA LEU A 747 9.73 -33.83 -1.11
C LEU A 747 10.09 -35.32 -1.05
N LYS A 748 11.07 -35.66 -0.22
CA LYS A 748 11.54 -37.05 0.01
C LYS A 748 11.43 -37.42 1.49
N ILE A 749 10.93 -38.62 1.76
CA ILE A 749 10.87 -39.18 3.12
C ILE A 749 12.23 -39.79 3.48
N VAL A 750 12.83 -39.36 4.60
CA VAL A 750 14.09 -39.94 5.10
C VAL A 750 13.78 -41.18 5.95
N THR A 751 14.22 -42.35 5.50
CA THR A 751 14.18 -43.59 6.29
C THR A 751 15.51 -43.79 7.01
N GLU A 752 15.51 -43.74 8.35
CA GLU A 752 16.67 -44.13 9.15
C GLU A 752 16.91 -45.63 8.98
N ASN A 753 17.99 -46.01 8.29
CA ASN A 753 18.61 -47.33 8.40
C ASN A 753 20.14 -47.20 8.20
N ASN A 754 20.83 -47.25 9.34
CA ASN A 754 22.21 -47.63 9.66
C ASN A 754 23.34 -47.64 8.60
N SER A 755 24.40 -46.92 9.02
CA SER A 755 25.85 -47.22 8.97
C SER A 755 26.63 -47.25 7.64
N LYS A 756 27.62 -46.34 7.60
CA LYS A 756 29.03 -46.49 7.16
C LYS A 756 29.32 -47.49 6.04
N ASP A 757 29.83 -46.99 4.92
CA ASP A 757 31.20 -47.29 4.50
C ASP A 757 31.67 -46.40 3.33
N GLU A 758 32.91 -45.96 3.44
CA GLU A 758 33.72 -45.35 2.39
C GLU A 758 34.08 -46.41 1.32
N GLY A 759 34.36 -45.98 0.09
CA GLY A 759 35.13 -46.79 -0.86
C GLY A 759 34.67 -46.72 -2.32
N GLU A 760 35.57 -46.26 -3.19
CA GLU A 760 35.47 -46.32 -4.64
C GLU A 760 35.10 -47.72 -5.19
N SER A 761 34.42 -47.75 -6.35
CA SER A 761 34.86 -48.47 -7.58
C SER A 761 33.72 -49.09 -8.40
N LYS A 762 33.73 -48.70 -9.69
CA LYS A 762 33.39 -49.45 -10.91
C LYS A 762 31.98 -50.04 -11.13
N ARG A 763 31.44 -49.61 -12.27
CA ARG A 763 30.40 -50.24 -13.12
C ARG A 763 30.56 -51.77 -13.25
N THR A 764 29.46 -52.51 -13.11
CA THR A 764 29.09 -53.62 -14.02
C THR A 764 27.56 -53.83 -14.03
N LYS A 765 27.03 -54.05 -15.23
CA LYS A 765 25.64 -54.48 -15.48
C LYS A 765 25.45 -55.93 -14.99
N SER A 766 24.29 -56.25 -14.43
CA SER A 766 23.72 -57.60 -14.50
C SER A 766 22.19 -57.55 -14.54
N ARG A 767 21.63 -58.34 -15.46
CA ARG A 767 20.20 -58.59 -15.66
C ARG A 767 19.77 -59.79 -14.80
N PHE A 768 18.50 -59.78 -14.38
CA PHE A 768 17.72 -60.89 -13.79
C PHE A 768 18.08 -61.35 -12.38
N GLY A 769 17.09 -61.28 -11.49
CA GLY A 769 17.10 -61.85 -10.14
C GLY A 769 15.88 -61.38 -9.36
N GLY A 770 14.74 -62.05 -9.56
CA GLY A 770 13.54 -61.85 -8.77
C GLY A 770 13.78 -62.24 -7.31
N GLY A 771 13.31 -61.40 -6.39
CA GLY A 771 13.38 -61.61 -4.96
C GLY A 771 12.49 -60.58 -4.28
N ASP A 772 11.23 -60.95 -4.11
CA ASP A 772 10.23 -60.25 -3.30
C ASP A 772 10.79 -60.08 -1.87
N ARG A 773 11.26 -58.87 -1.56
CA ARG A 773 11.39 -58.40 -0.18
C ARG A 773 10.40 -57.26 -0.02
N GLN A 774 9.17 -57.59 0.36
CA GLN A 774 8.19 -56.65 0.89
C GLN A 774 8.71 -56.08 2.22
N SER A 775 9.60 -55.09 2.14
CA SER A 775 9.61 -54.04 3.15
C SER A 775 8.37 -53.19 2.90
N LYS A 776 7.44 -53.08 3.86
CA LYS A 776 6.30 -52.15 3.80
C LYS A 776 6.83 -50.71 3.65
N LYS A 777 7.07 -50.29 2.40
CA LYS A 777 7.40 -48.90 2.06
C LYS A 777 6.11 -48.10 2.13
N ALA A 778 6.15 -46.97 2.84
CA ALA A 778 5.06 -46.00 2.85
C ALA A 778 4.67 -45.64 1.41
N PRO A 779 3.38 -45.35 1.12
CA PRO A 779 2.97 -44.92 -0.20
C PRO A 779 3.70 -43.62 -0.57
N GLU A 780 4.61 -43.72 -1.53
CA GLU A 780 5.47 -42.62 -1.97
C GLU A 780 4.65 -41.74 -2.93
N VAL A 781 4.10 -40.63 -2.40
CA VAL A 781 3.33 -39.65 -3.17
C VAL A 781 4.29 -38.84 -4.03
N HIS A 782 3.98 -38.72 -5.33
CA HIS A 782 4.83 -37.96 -6.24
C HIS A 782 4.85 -36.47 -5.84
N PRO A 783 6.00 -35.76 -5.87
CA PRO A 783 6.12 -34.35 -5.48
C PRO A 783 5.09 -33.43 -6.16
N LEU A 784 4.86 -33.60 -7.46
CA LEU A 784 3.83 -32.85 -8.17
C LEU A 784 2.39 -33.15 -7.75
N ASP A 785 2.11 -34.35 -7.24
CA ASP A 785 0.78 -34.66 -6.69
C ASP A 785 0.60 -33.93 -5.36
N VAL A 786 1.67 -33.71 -4.58
CA VAL A 786 1.67 -32.84 -3.40
C VAL A 786 1.34 -31.41 -3.80
N VAL A 787 2.01 -30.87 -4.82
CA VAL A 787 1.74 -29.52 -5.35
C VAL A 787 0.28 -29.40 -5.83
N ALA A 788 -0.19 -30.36 -6.62
CA ALA A 788 -1.56 -30.35 -7.13
C ALA A 788 -2.60 -30.42 -6.01
N ALA A 789 -2.42 -31.31 -5.04
CA ALA A 789 -3.30 -31.45 -3.88
C ALA A 789 -3.37 -30.16 -3.04
N ILE A 790 -2.24 -29.49 -2.82
CA ILE A 790 -2.19 -28.22 -2.10
C ILE A 790 -3.00 -27.15 -2.84
N PHE A 791 -2.79 -26.99 -4.14
CA PHE A 791 -3.51 -25.99 -4.93
C PHE A 791 -5.02 -26.23 -4.92
N LEU A 792 -5.46 -27.48 -4.98
CA LEU A 792 -6.88 -27.87 -4.87
C LEU A 792 -7.46 -27.55 -3.48
N CYS A 793 -6.67 -27.65 -2.41
CA CYS A 793 -7.10 -27.36 -1.03
C CYS A 793 -7.02 -25.87 -0.64
N CYS A 794 -6.13 -25.09 -1.25
CA CYS A 794 -5.94 -23.67 -0.95
C CYS A 794 -7.13 -22.83 -1.39
N ASN A 795 -7.52 -21.84 -0.59
CA ASN A 795 -8.44 -20.80 -1.04
C ASN A 795 -7.74 -19.89 -2.10
N PRO A 796 -8.48 -19.06 -2.87
CA PRO A 796 -7.90 -18.21 -3.90
C PRO A 796 -6.74 -17.32 -3.41
N ILE A 797 -6.87 -16.73 -2.23
CA ILE A 797 -5.85 -15.84 -1.64
C ILE A 797 -4.55 -16.60 -1.39
N ILE A 798 -4.62 -17.78 -0.77
CA ILE A 798 -3.45 -18.62 -0.53
C ILE A 798 -2.85 -19.12 -1.85
N ARG A 799 -3.66 -19.46 -2.86
CA ARG A 799 -3.15 -19.80 -4.19
C ARG A 799 -2.32 -18.65 -4.78
N GLN A 800 -2.80 -17.41 -4.65
CA GLN A 800 -2.10 -16.22 -5.15
C GLN A 800 -0.77 -15.97 -4.40
N ASP A 801 -0.74 -16.15 -3.09
CA ASP A 801 0.49 -16.04 -2.28
C ASP A 801 1.50 -17.15 -2.61
N LEU A 802 1.04 -18.41 -2.72
CA LEU A 802 1.87 -19.54 -3.15
C LEU A 802 2.44 -19.33 -4.55
N VAL A 803 1.67 -18.78 -5.48
CA VAL A 803 2.13 -18.44 -6.83
C VAL A 803 3.28 -17.43 -6.81
N GLN A 804 3.20 -16.36 -6.01
CA GLN A 804 4.30 -15.41 -5.86
C GLN A 804 5.55 -16.04 -5.27
N ARG A 805 5.38 -16.87 -4.23
CA ARG A 805 6.48 -17.56 -3.56
C ARG A 805 7.15 -18.59 -4.46
N MET A 806 6.37 -19.36 -5.22
CA MET A 806 6.89 -20.30 -6.20
C MET A 806 7.69 -19.58 -7.29
N TYR A 807 7.19 -18.44 -7.80
CA TYR A 807 7.94 -17.59 -8.74
C TYR A 807 9.27 -17.09 -8.14
N ALA A 808 9.24 -16.53 -6.93
CA ALA A 808 10.43 -16.03 -6.25
C ALA A 808 11.45 -17.15 -5.97
N CYS A 809 10.97 -18.36 -5.66
CA CYS A 809 11.79 -19.56 -5.52
C CYS A 809 12.26 -20.16 -6.85
N LYS A 810 11.98 -19.55 -8.01
CA LYS A 810 12.27 -20.09 -9.36
C LYS A 810 11.68 -21.48 -9.62
N LEU A 811 10.47 -21.76 -9.13
CA LEU A 811 9.74 -23.01 -9.40
C LEU A 811 8.65 -22.83 -10.46
N ALA A 812 8.39 -23.89 -11.23
CA ALA A 812 7.29 -23.92 -12.18
C ALA A 812 5.92 -23.86 -11.47
N ILE A 813 4.98 -23.10 -12.02
CA ILE A 813 3.70 -22.80 -11.40
C ILE A 813 2.58 -23.61 -12.05
N PRO A 814 1.68 -24.25 -11.29
CA PRO A 814 0.49 -24.89 -11.84
C PRO A 814 -0.41 -23.85 -12.54
N LEU A 815 -0.61 -24.00 -13.85
CA LEU A 815 -1.54 -23.21 -14.65
C LEU A 815 -2.92 -23.88 -14.72
N MET A 816 -2.93 -25.21 -14.90
CA MET A 816 -4.14 -26.02 -14.96
C MET A 816 -3.96 -27.34 -14.21
N ILE A 817 -4.97 -27.75 -13.46
CA ILE A 817 -5.02 -29.07 -12.80
C ILE A 817 -6.29 -29.79 -13.25
N GLN A 818 -6.13 -31.04 -13.69
CA GLN A 818 -7.24 -31.94 -14.00
C GLN A 818 -7.62 -32.70 -12.73
N GLU A 819 -8.79 -32.41 -12.15
CA GLU A 819 -9.24 -33.14 -10.94
C GLU A 819 -9.62 -34.58 -11.26
N GLU A 820 -10.40 -34.79 -12.32
CA GLU A 820 -10.95 -36.07 -12.73
C GLU A 820 -11.14 -36.07 -14.25
N GLU A 821 -10.97 -37.19 -14.94
CA GLU A 821 -11.06 -37.26 -16.42
C GLU A 821 -12.35 -36.65 -17.00
N ASN A 822 -13.46 -36.74 -16.27
CA ASN A 822 -14.78 -36.27 -16.70
C ASN A 822 -15.11 -34.82 -16.29
N LYS A 823 -14.26 -34.16 -15.50
CA LYS A 823 -14.45 -32.76 -15.06
C LYS A 823 -13.67 -31.79 -15.95
N PRO A 824 -14.13 -30.55 -16.15
CA PRO A 824 -13.31 -29.54 -16.80
C PRO A 824 -12.06 -29.24 -15.96
N PRO A 825 -10.89 -28.98 -16.57
CA PRO A 825 -9.68 -28.61 -15.83
C PRO A 825 -9.87 -27.29 -15.09
N GLN A 826 -9.33 -27.19 -13.87
CA GLN A 826 -9.32 -25.95 -13.11
C GLN A 826 -8.15 -25.05 -13.51
N PHE A 827 -8.44 -23.78 -13.75
CA PHE A 827 -7.45 -22.76 -14.12
C PHE A 827 -7.02 -21.90 -12.94
N TYR A 828 -5.72 -21.61 -12.88
CA TYR A 828 -5.11 -20.81 -11.82
C TYR A 828 -4.60 -19.45 -12.30
N LEU A 829 -5.12 -18.95 -13.43
CA LEU A 829 -4.75 -17.64 -14.01
C LEU A 829 -4.97 -16.48 -13.04
N TRP A 830 -6.03 -16.51 -12.23
CA TRP A 830 -6.32 -15.47 -11.25
C TRP A 830 -5.20 -15.33 -10.20
N ALA A 831 -4.63 -16.46 -9.77
CA ALA A 831 -3.54 -16.48 -8.81
C ALA A 831 -2.25 -15.84 -9.37
N MET A 832 -2.08 -15.80 -10.70
CA MET A 832 -0.92 -15.20 -11.36
C MET A 832 -1.00 -13.67 -11.51
N ARG A 833 -2.16 -13.04 -11.22
CA ARG A 833 -2.33 -11.57 -11.33
C ARG A 833 -1.45 -10.76 -10.39
N SER A 834 -0.87 -11.40 -9.38
CA SER A 834 0.01 -10.75 -8.41
C SER A 834 1.49 -10.81 -8.82
N LEU A 835 1.82 -11.44 -9.96
CA LEU A 835 3.18 -11.55 -10.46
C LEU A 835 3.60 -10.29 -11.22
N ILE A 836 4.50 -9.53 -10.63
CA ILE A 836 5.25 -8.44 -11.28
C ILE A 836 6.62 -9.00 -11.65
N MET A 837 6.94 -8.96 -12.94
CA MET A 837 8.21 -9.47 -13.45
C MET A 837 9.08 -8.32 -13.95
N LYS A 838 10.39 -8.41 -13.70
CA LYS A 838 11.39 -7.47 -14.21
C LYS A 838 12.32 -8.18 -15.18
N TRP A 839 12.53 -7.61 -16.36
CA TRP A 839 13.46 -8.13 -17.36
C TRP A 839 14.02 -7.01 -18.24
N LYS A 840 15.07 -7.32 -19.00
CA LYS A 840 15.69 -6.37 -19.92
C LYS A 840 15.54 -6.84 -21.36
N THR A 841 15.05 -5.97 -22.23
CA THR A 841 14.98 -6.26 -23.67
C THR A 841 16.17 -5.64 -24.38
N SER A 842 16.85 -6.43 -25.22
CA SER A 842 17.95 -5.94 -26.05
C SER A 842 17.42 -5.29 -27.32
N GLN A 843 17.82 -4.04 -27.58
CA GLN A 843 17.63 -3.36 -28.86
C GLN A 843 19.00 -2.93 -29.38
N GLY A 844 19.73 -3.85 -30.02
CA GLY A 844 21.08 -3.60 -30.50
C GLY A 844 22.10 -3.49 -29.36
N LYS A 845 22.78 -2.34 -29.22
CA LYS A 845 23.78 -2.09 -28.16
C LYS A 845 23.18 -1.56 -26.84
N ASN A 846 21.88 -1.22 -26.83
CA ASN A 846 21.21 -0.66 -25.66
C ASN A 846 20.25 -1.69 -25.04
N SER A 847 20.14 -1.70 -23.71
CA SER A 847 19.18 -2.52 -22.97
C SER A 847 18.12 -1.66 -22.30
N ILE A 848 16.84 -2.03 -22.46
CA ILE A 848 15.71 -1.33 -21.84
C ILE A 848 15.17 -2.22 -20.72
N SER A 849 15.10 -1.69 -19.50
CA SER A 849 14.49 -2.40 -18.36
C SER A 849 12.97 -2.26 -18.40
N LYS A 850 12.26 -3.37 -18.25
CA LYS A 850 10.81 -3.44 -18.13
C LYS A 850 10.42 -4.05 -16.79
N GLU A 851 9.40 -3.48 -16.16
CA GLU A 851 8.76 -4.00 -14.95
C GLU A 851 7.26 -3.93 -15.14
N LEU A 852 6.61 -5.09 -15.33
CA LEU A 852 5.20 -5.16 -15.68
C LEU A 852 4.53 -6.33 -14.99
N ASN A 853 3.21 -6.21 -14.83
CA ASN A 853 2.37 -7.30 -14.38
C ASN A 853 2.19 -8.32 -15.52
N ILE A 854 2.55 -9.58 -15.27
CA ILE A 854 2.56 -10.61 -16.31
C ILE A 854 1.15 -10.90 -16.85
N ALA A 855 0.11 -10.71 -16.05
CA ALA A 855 -1.28 -10.92 -16.48
C ALA A 855 -1.76 -9.84 -17.48
N SER A 856 -1.03 -8.73 -17.60
CA SER A 856 -1.32 -7.65 -18.55
C SER A 856 -0.38 -7.59 -19.75
N TYR A 857 0.66 -8.44 -19.79
CA TYR A 857 1.65 -8.44 -20.88
C TYR A 857 1.41 -9.61 -21.85
N PRO A 858 1.38 -9.37 -23.17
CA PRO A 858 1.26 -10.44 -24.16
C PRO A 858 2.59 -11.20 -24.28
N VAL A 859 2.77 -12.24 -23.46
CA VAL A 859 3.97 -13.08 -23.49
C VAL A 859 3.83 -14.14 -24.59
N GLU A 860 4.91 -14.33 -25.37
CA GLU A 860 5.02 -15.47 -26.27
C GLU A 860 5.24 -16.76 -25.48
N THR A 861 4.49 -17.81 -25.83
CA THR A 861 4.48 -19.08 -25.11
C THR A 861 4.97 -20.21 -25.97
N VAL A 862 5.95 -20.96 -25.45
CA VAL A 862 6.44 -22.21 -26.03
C VAL A 862 5.91 -23.38 -25.22
N SER A 863 5.09 -24.22 -25.84
CA SER A 863 4.44 -25.34 -25.16
C SER A 863 5.18 -26.65 -25.41
N PHE A 864 5.52 -27.37 -24.34
CA PHE A 864 6.20 -28.65 -24.41
C PHE A 864 5.23 -29.79 -24.12
N ILE A 865 5.09 -30.68 -25.09
CA ILE A 865 4.23 -31.87 -24.99
C ILE A 865 5.04 -33.15 -25.24
N ARG A 866 4.54 -34.27 -24.73
CA ARG A 866 5.11 -35.59 -24.97
C ARG A 866 4.02 -36.51 -25.49
N PHE A 867 4.35 -37.25 -26.54
CA PHE A 867 3.55 -38.37 -26.99
C PHE A 867 4.16 -39.66 -26.45
N ASN A 868 3.34 -40.50 -25.84
CA ASN A 868 3.79 -41.80 -25.33
C ASN A 868 4.92 -41.73 -24.28
N SER A 869 5.60 -42.85 -24.02
CA SER A 869 6.82 -42.90 -23.23
C SER A 869 8.05 -42.58 -24.07
N SER A 870 8.80 -41.53 -23.71
CA SER A 870 10.10 -41.18 -24.29
C SER A 870 11.23 -41.48 -23.29
N GLU A 871 12.41 -41.86 -23.80
CA GLU A 871 13.62 -42.08 -23.00
C GLU A 871 14.24 -40.77 -22.50
N LEU A 872 13.92 -39.64 -23.13
CA LEU A 872 14.37 -38.31 -22.74
C LEU A 872 13.34 -37.66 -21.81
N SER A 873 13.83 -37.06 -20.71
CA SER A 873 12.94 -36.32 -19.82
C SER A 873 12.66 -34.94 -20.41
N LYS A 874 11.43 -34.77 -20.92
CA LYS A 874 10.92 -33.47 -21.39
C LYS A 874 11.13 -32.33 -20.39
N SER A 875 10.93 -32.60 -19.09
CA SER A 875 11.12 -31.59 -18.04
C SER A 875 12.61 -31.27 -17.83
N SER A 876 13.52 -32.24 -17.97
CA SER A 876 14.96 -31.95 -17.94
C SER A 876 15.41 -31.13 -19.15
N LEU A 877 14.84 -31.37 -20.34
CA LEU A 877 15.09 -30.54 -21.52
C LEU A 877 14.59 -29.10 -21.32
N LEU A 878 13.37 -28.93 -20.81
CA LEU A 878 12.82 -27.61 -20.44
C LEU A 878 13.72 -26.87 -19.45
N ASN A 879 14.17 -27.56 -18.40
CA ASN A 879 15.09 -26.99 -17.43
C ASN A 879 16.40 -26.55 -18.08
N TRP A 880 16.95 -27.36 -18.99
CA TRP A 880 18.17 -27.01 -19.72
C TRP A 880 17.97 -25.74 -20.55
N ILE A 881 16.92 -25.66 -21.37
CA ILE A 881 16.63 -24.51 -22.25
C ILE A 881 16.49 -23.19 -21.48
N ILE A 882 15.80 -23.22 -20.33
CA ILE A 882 15.54 -22.00 -19.55
C ILE A 882 16.77 -21.57 -18.74
N THR A 883 17.63 -22.51 -18.33
CA THR A 883 18.74 -22.24 -17.41
C THR A 883 20.13 -22.29 -18.05
N GLU A 884 20.24 -22.50 -19.37
CA GLU A 884 21.50 -22.73 -20.09
C GLU A 884 22.57 -21.66 -19.84
N ASN A 885 22.16 -20.38 -19.73
CA ASN A 885 23.06 -19.25 -19.56
C ASN A 885 23.04 -18.64 -18.14
N GLU A 886 22.36 -19.27 -17.18
CA GLU A 886 22.37 -18.82 -15.79
C GLU A 886 23.65 -19.28 -15.06
N THR A 887 24.50 -18.33 -14.64
CA THR A 887 25.79 -18.59 -13.98
C THR A 887 25.68 -19.08 -12.53
N ASN A 888 24.52 -18.89 -11.88
CA ASN A 888 24.27 -19.25 -10.47
C ASN A 888 23.07 -20.21 -10.36
N LYS A 889 23.21 -21.44 -10.86
CA LYS A 889 22.15 -22.45 -10.80
C LYS A 889 22.14 -23.16 -9.44
N SER A 890 21.14 -22.84 -8.59
CA SER A 890 20.93 -23.56 -7.33
C SER A 890 20.08 -24.83 -7.50
N HIS A 891 19.10 -24.83 -8.41
CA HIS A 891 18.17 -25.96 -8.62
C HIS A 891 17.40 -25.89 -9.97
N SER A 892 16.64 -26.95 -10.33
CA SER A 892 15.85 -27.06 -11.58
C SER A 892 14.43 -26.48 -11.49
N ILE A 893 13.97 -25.66 -12.43
CA ILE A 893 12.65 -24.99 -12.35
C ILE A 893 11.46 -25.97 -12.33
N PHE A 894 11.43 -26.91 -13.28
CA PHE A 894 10.43 -27.97 -13.35
C PHE A 894 10.91 -29.22 -12.62
N PHE A 895 10.01 -29.89 -11.89
CA PHE A 895 10.27 -31.24 -11.38
C PHE A 895 10.49 -32.20 -12.54
N ASP A 896 11.65 -32.86 -12.58
CA ASP A 896 11.95 -33.88 -13.56
C ASP A 896 12.01 -35.28 -12.93
N ARG A 897 12.27 -36.30 -13.76
CA ARG A 897 12.32 -37.69 -13.31
C ARG A 897 13.45 -37.98 -12.31
N ASN A 898 14.46 -37.10 -12.25
CA ASN A 898 15.63 -37.23 -11.39
C ASN A 898 15.52 -36.34 -10.14
N SER A 899 14.44 -35.57 -10.01
CA SER A 899 14.20 -34.72 -8.86
C SER A 899 13.96 -35.58 -7.61
N GLU A 900 14.37 -35.07 -6.45
CA GLU A 900 14.22 -35.79 -5.19
C GLU A 900 12.75 -36.11 -4.88
N GLY A 901 12.46 -37.35 -4.53
CA GLY A 901 11.10 -37.85 -4.27
C GLY A 901 10.30 -38.21 -5.52
N SER A 902 10.80 -37.94 -6.74
CA SER A 902 10.09 -38.29 -7.97
C SER A 902 9.91 -39.81 -8.10
N THR A 903 8.65 -40.24 -8.25
CA THR A 903 8.29 -41.64 -8.51
C THR A 903 7.76 -41.81 -9.94
N ARG A 904 7.56 -43.07 -10.38
CA ARG A 904 6.95 -43.34 -11.68
C ARG A 904 5.43 -43.15 -11.69
N ASN A 905 4.80 -43.17 -10.52
CA ASN A 905 3.35 -43.17 -10.37
C ASN A 905 2.86 -41.78 -9.96
N ARG A 906 2.39 -41.01 -10.95
CA ARG A 906 1.65 -39.75 -10.73
C ARG A 906 0.16 -40.05 -10.73
N ARG A 907 -0.57 -39.51 -9.76
CA ARG A 907 -2.01 -39.70 -9.59
C ARG A 907 -2.82 -38.45 -9.93
N LEU A 908 -2.37 -37.27 -9.52
CA LEU A 908 -3.08 -36.00 -9.71
C LEU A 908 -2.42 -35.10 -10.76
N SER A 909 -1.11 -35.23 -10.92
CA SER A 909 -0.32 -34.36 -11.78
C SER A 909 -0.26 -34.81 -13.24
N GLU A 910 -0.89 -35.93 -13.62
CA GLU A 910 -1.09 -36.29 -15.03
C GLU A 910 -2.18 -35.39 -15.64
N GLY A 911 -1.89 -34.77 -16.79
CA GLY A 911 -2.76 -33.75 -17.39
C GLY A 911 -2.60 -32.35 -16.80
N MET A 912 -1.79 -32.18 -15.75
CA MET A 912 -1.44 -30.87 -15.21
C MET A 912 -0.59 -30.08 -16.21
N VAL A 913 -0.88 -28.78 -16.38
CA VAL A 913 -0.03 -27.86 -17.14
C VAL A 913 0.64 -26.92 -16.17
N GLU A 914 1.97 -26.90 -16.20
CA GLU A 914 2.79 -25.96 -15.44
C GLU A 914 3.38 -24.89 -16.36
N VAL A 915 3.67 -23.70 -15.84
CA VAL A 915 4.30 -22.59 -16.56
C VAL A 915 5.51 -22.04 -15.83
N ALA A 916 6.53 -21.63 -16.58
CA ALA A 916 7.67 -20.85 -16.10
C ALA A 916 8.07 -19.81 -17.15
N TRP A 917 8.93 -18.86 -16.78
CA TRP A 917 9.36 -17.78 -17.67
C TRP A 917 10.88 -17.71 -17.78
N TYR A 918 11.37 -17.38 -18.97
CA TYR A 918 12.73 -16.92 -19.20
C TYR A 918 12.73 -15.38 -19.21
N LEU A 919 13.55 -14.78 -18.35
CA LEU A 919 13.66 -13.34 -18.19
C LEU A 919 15.04 -12.90 -18.69
N PRO A 920 15.14 -12.23 -19.85
CA PRO A 920 16.44 -11.80 -20.36
C PRO A 920 17.10 -10.72 -19.49
N GLN A 921 18.43 -10.76 -19.44
CA GLN A 921 19.26 -9.80 -18.70
C GLN A 921 19.78 -8.64 -19.57
N GLY A 922 19.46 -8.63 -20.86
CA GLY A 922 19.87 -7.60 -21.81
C GLY A 922 21.33 -7.76 -22.27
N THR A 923 21.86 -8.99 -22.25
CA THR A 923 23.24 -9.31 -22.64
C THR A 923 23.27 -10.11 -23.95
N GLU A 924 24.40 -10.12 -24.65
CA GLU A 924 24.59 -10.96 -25.86
C GLU A 924 24.51 -12.46 -25.58
N LYS A 925 24.57 -12.86 -24.31
CA LYS A 925 24.41 -14.25 -23.85
C LYS A 925 22.95 -14.63 -23.62
N ASP A 926 21.98 -13.74 -23.83
CA ASP A 926 20.57 -14.09 -23.66
C ASP A 926 20.05 -14.95 -24.81
N ASN A 927 19.36 -16.05 -24.48
CA ASN A 927 18.76 -16.95 -25.47
C ASN A 927 17.57 -16.32 -26.22
N PHE A 928 16.91 -15.31 -25.61
CA PHE A 928 15.74 -14.63 -26.16
C PHE A 928 15.84 -13.11 -25.93
N GLN A 929 15.42 -12.32 -26.92
CA GLN A 929 15.49 -10.85 -26.87
C GLN A 929 14.40 -10.21 -25.97
N ASP A 930 13.29 -10.91 -25.75
CA ASP A 930 12.19 -10.50 -24.87
C ASP A 930 11.75 -11.70 -24.02
N ILE A 931 10.98 -11.43 -22.97
CA ILE A 931 10.43 -12.46 -22.07
C ILE A 931 9.72 -13.57 -22.84
N LYS A 932 10.00 -14.83 -22.49
CA LYS A 932 9.31 -16.01 -23.03
C LYS A 932 8.69 -16.82 -21.91
N SER A 933 7.50 -17.35 -22.15
CA SER A 933 6.84 -18.31 -21.27
C SER A 933 6.99 -19.72 -21.81
N PHE A 934 7.17 -20.69 -20.93
CA PHE A 934 7.32 -22.09 -21.24
C PHE A 934 6.27 -22.89 -20.49
N THR A 935 5.45 -23.66 -21.21
CA THR A 935 4.45 -24.53 -20.59
C THR A 935 4.82 -26.00 -20.71
N ASN A 936 4.45 -26.79 -19.72
CA ASN A 936 4.76 -28.21 -19.64
C ASN A 936 3.48 -29.01 -19.35
N LEU A 937 2.92 -29.66 -20.37
CA LEU A 937 1.80 -30.59 -20.18
C LEU A 937 2.28 -31.95 -19.65
N ARG A 938 1.98 -32.27 -18.41
CA ARG A 938 2.38 -33.52 -17.78
C ARG A 938 1.58 -34.69 -18.34
N GLY A 939 2.27 -35.80 -18.55
CA GLY A 939 1.67 -37.05 -19.04
C GLY A 939 1.82 -37.27 -20.54
N ASP A 940 0.90 -38.06 -21.09
CA ASP A 940 0.77 -38.30 -22.54
C ASP A 940 -0.31 -37.38 -23.10
N ALA A 941 0.07 -36.49 -24.01
CA ALA A 941 -0.83 -35.45 -24.53
C ALA A 941 -2.09 -36.03 -25.20
N ARG A 942 -2.03 -37.27 -25.72
CA ARG A 942 -3.18 -37.95 -26.34
C ARG A 942 -4.33 -38.21 -25.37
N LYS A 943 -4.04 -38.27 -24.07
CA LYS A 943 -5.04 -38.50 -23.02
C LYS A 943 -5.73 -37.21 -22.57
N TYR A 944 -5.20 -36.05 -22.94
CA TYR A 944 -5.62 -34.73 -22.43
C TYR A 944 -5.91 -33.76 -23.58
N PRO A 945 -6.90 -34.07 -24.45
CA PRO A 945 -7.16 -33.30 -25.66
C PRO A 945 -7.62 -31.85 -25.38
N TYR A 946 -8.28 -31.60 -24.25
CA TYR A 946 -8.71 -30.25 -23.86
C TYR A 946 -7.51 -29.36 -23.50
N GLN A 947 -6.60 -29.87 -22.70
CA GLN A 947 -5.37 -29.19 -22.31
C GLN A 947 -4.49 -28.97 -23.52
N LEU A 948 -4.38 -29.98 -24.39
CA LEU A 948 -3.62 -29.92 -25.63
C LEU A 948 -4.16 -28.82 -26.56
N LYS A 949 -5.46 -28.81 -26.85
CA LYS A 949 -6.10 -27.78 -27.69
C LYS A 949 -5.87 -26.36 -27.17
N LEU A 950 -5.81 -26.19 -25.85
CA LEU A 950 -5.61 -24.90 -25.21
C LEU A 950 -4.16 -24.40 -25.30
N ILE A 951 -3.18 -25.31 -25.26
CA ILE A 951 -1.76 -24.96 -25.39
C ILE A 951 -1.25 -24.97 -26.84
N GLU A 952 -2.02 -25.52 -27.78
CA GLU A 952 -1.74 -25.59 -29.23
C GLU A 952 -1.89 -24.24 -29.97
N GLY A 953 -2.53 -23.23 -29.35
CA GLY A 953 -2.72 -21.91 -29.97
C GLY A 953 -1.46 -21.04 -30.09
N LYS A 954 -0.30 -21.50 -29.63
CA LYS A 954 0.99 -20.78 -29.63
C LYS A 954 2.16 -21.78 -29.81
N HIS A 955 3.24 -21.38 -30.52
CA HIS A 955 4.37 -22.21 -30.98
C HIS A 955 4.71 -23.42 -30.07
N SER A 956 4.36 -24.64 -30.50
CA SER A 956 4.51 -25.87 -29.70
C SER A 956 5.75 -26.69 -30.11
N ALA A 957 6.52 -27.17 -29.13
CA ALA A 957 7.65 -28.08 -29.30
C ALA A 957 7.27 -29.50 -28.81
N VAL A 958 7.50 -30.51 -29.66
CA VAL A 958 7.10 -31.90 -29.41
C VAL A 958 8.34 -32.76 -29.16
N SER A 959 8.41 -33.41 -27.99
CA SER A 959 9.40 -34.48 -27.76
C SER A 959 8.79 -35.84 -28.11
N TYR A 960 9.37 -36.54 -29.08
CA TYR A 960 9.02 -37.91 -29.44
C TYR A 960 9.65 -38.96 -28.51
#